data_AF-A0AA42C7U8-F1
#
_entry.id   AF-A0AA42C7U8-F1
#
_cell.length_a   1.000
_cell.length_b   1.000
_cell.length_c   1.000
_cell.angle_alpha   90.00
_cell.angle_beta   90.00
_cell.angle_gamma   90.00
#
_symmetry.space_group_name_H-M   'P 1'
#
loop_
_entity.id
_entity.type
_entity.pdbx_description
1 polymer ?
#
loop_
_entity_poly.entity_id
_entity_poly.type
_entity_poly.pdbx_seq_one_letter_code
_entity_poly.pdbx_strand_id
1 'polypeptide(L)'
;MLIKNDIAIKFVQNLCYYLNSLLYSFVTNSRYGSVGILFFVFFNHCYTVNAQGNGSLSGLQELQIFQDNQNPKAIFFREPEQNGRKETTDWNEWYPAYCSLMGFVGKAVKEEVTVDNFEQVRNYFNELKALHPEQAVIVHICGRGRDPHFARQPFFAGHWVYYNGAIIEESVPAEEGETVIKVSNPNLFKKNVGLTDHKINEDIGLCKLAPDGKPDWSYSEQVKLIDIDYQNKTITVERGAYETNPLEFNGGEAYAAAHVSEGPEGSDSYNWRWYYNHSTLSPKDKNGKQAGDIYAEQLAGWFKKDSLFENFDGVEFDVLHHVPMISGLSAARGMDFDADGIADGGLIDGYPTYGVGAIKFLKKLRELMGNEKLIMADYDRWFHQRSVGILNGTEHENFPTGDDDDDFNDWGGGINRLLFAAENSQSPQFNYIKSKKDDDRIADIRLAFAAAVICDATIAETIPSGRTELSENVFVWDELKKGTENELGWLGHPVDTVIRLATQSTNVLDGVDINEKIVSSNCQINDEGGELILTKNYDAQEFLQFQLGNLNCPGQDLFIRATVKADPMANYPSETARIMQVAVAGGVYGSNDGNFMNNVNLVLDDSFERVIDNTSMMHENAFNAGFYFRQFNNPATLTFNFEGNEPVTISDIEIYAAPDVLVRKFEGGLVIANPSKHEVEIDLDEIWPGERFTRLKGSGDQDPFVNDGQEVSGKVKIDKLDGLFLVRETNTTGIVEPKKEESGFWVYPNPAKDFISIELQSLFKQLYLFDYSGRTVMEITPLEQEHIRISTEAMTPGIYLIKALRRDGTSTSQQLVIGK
;
A
#
# COMPACT_ATOMS: atom_id res chain seq x y z
N MET A 1 5.95 -13.02 46.88
CA MET A 1 5.53 -11.65 46.52
C MET A 1 4.17 -11.59 45.80
N LEU A 2 3.60 -12.72 45.36
CA LEU A 2 2.36 -12.79 44.57
C LEU A 2 1.02 -12.76 45.35
N ILE A 3 1.02 -12.78 46.69
CA ILE A 3 -0.22 -12.84 47.50
C ILE A 3 -0.70 -11.44 47.94
N LYS A 4 0.12 -10.39 47.80
CA LYS A 4 -0.25 -9.02 48.21
C LYS A 4 -1.04 -8.22 47.15
N ASN A 5 -0.99 -8.61 45.87
CA ASN A 5 -1.68 -7.88 44.80
C ASN A 5 -3.18 -8.18 44.71
N ASP A 6 -3.63 -9.41 45.03
CA ASP A 6 -5.05 -9.76 44.97
C ASP A 6 -5.92 -9.04 46.01
N ILE A 7 -5.34 -8.69 47.16
CA ILE A 7 -6.05 -7.98 48.23
C ILE A 7 -6.24 -6.49 47.87
N ALA A 8 -5.27 -5.89 47.18
CA ALA A 8 -5.36 -4.51 46.70
C ALA A 8 -6.39 -4.38 45.58
N ILE A 9 -6.43 -5.33 44.64
CA ILE A 9 -7.37 -5.35 43.52
C ILE A 9 -8.82 -5.53 44.02
N LYS A 10 -9.05 -6.45 44.97
CA LYS A 10 -10.38 -6.63 45.58
C LYS A 10 -10.83 -5.43 46.43
N PHE A 11 -9.90 -4.68 47.02
CA PHE A 11 -10.24 -3.47 47.76
C PHE A 11 -10.69 -2.34 46.83
N VAL A 12 -10.00 -2.13 45.70
CA VAL A 12 -10.35 -1.12 44.69
C VAL A 12 -11.69 -1.45 44.00
N GLN A 13 -11.93 -2.72 43.64
CA GLN A 13 -13.19 -3.12 43.04
C GLN A 13 -14.39 -2.91 43.97
N ASN A 14 -14.25 -3.21 45.27
CA ASN A 14 -15.31 -2.96 46.24
C ASN A 14 -15.53 -1.46 46.50
N LEU A 15 -14.48 -0.64 46.45
CA LEU A 15 -14.59 0.81 46.60
C LEU A 15 -15.32 1.44 45.40
N CYS A 16 -15.03 1.01 44.18
CA CYS A 16 -15.72 1.44 42.96
C CYS A 16 -17.21 1.03 42.97
N TYR A 17 -17.53 -0.17 43.46
CA TYR A 17 -18.92 -0.63 43.58
C TYR A 17 -19.70 0.19 44.63
N TYR A 18 -19.04 0.54 45.75
CA TYR A 18 -19.65 1.36 46.80
C TYR A 18 -19.90 2.80 46.33
N LEU A 19 -18.95 3.39 45.61
CA LEU A 19 -19.05 4.74 45.03
C LEU A 19 -20.16 4.82 43.96
N ASN A 20 -20.32 3.80 43.12
CA ASN A 20 -21.42 3.73 42.15
C ASN A 20 -22.80 3.64 42.83
N SER A 21 -22.92 2.92 43.96
CA SER A 21 -24.18 2.87 44.71
C SER A 21 -24.55 4.21 45.36
N LEU A 22 -23.53 4.97 45.80
CA LEU A 22 -23.68 6.33 46.36
C LEU A 22 -24.07 7.36 45.30
N LEU A 23 -23.53 7.24 44.08
CA LEU A 23 -23.90 8.09 42.94
C LEU A 23 -25.33 7.86 42.46
N TYR A 24 -25.80 6.60 42.44
CA TYR A 24 -27.17 6.27 42.05
C TYR A 24 -28.22 6.83 43.02
N SER A 25 -27.87 6.91 44.31
CA SER A 25 -28.68 7.56 45.36
C SER A 25 -28.74 9.08 45.21
N PHE A 26 -27.68 9.72 44.71
CA PHE A 26 -27.62 11.18 44.55
C PHE A 26 -28.37 11.70 43.33
N VAL A 27 -28.40 10.92 42.24
CA VAL A 27 -29.04 11.32 40.97
C VAL A 27 -30.57 11.23 41.04
N THR A 28 -31.14 10.42 41.93
CA THR A 28 -32.60 10.23 42.02
C THR A 28 -33.32 11.26 42.89
N ASN A 29 -32.62 12.23 43.52
CA ASN A 29 -33.24 13.07 44.55
C ASN A 29 -32.85 14.55 44.62
N SER A 30 -32.49 15.22 43.51
CA SER A 30 -32.34 16.68 43.54
C SER A 30 -32.99 17.42 42.36
N ARG A 31 -34.00 18.24 42.69
CA ARG A 31 -34.58 19.27 41.82
C ARG A 31 -33.73 20.53 41.88
N TYR A 32 -32.57 20.60 41.20
CA TYR A 32 -31.96 21.89 40.86
C TYR A 32 -31.06 21.71 39.62
N GLY A 33 -31.52 22.25 38.49
CA GLY A 33 -30.79 22.28 37.24
C GLY A 33 -29.77 23.41 37.24
N SER A 34 -28.51 23.09 37.53
CA SER A 34 -27.33 23.89 37.13
C SER A 34 -25.97 23.25 37.48
N VAL A 35 -25.91 21.93 37.77
CA VAL A 35 -24.64 21.20 38.01
C VAL A 35 -24.32 20.20 36.89
N GLY A 36 -25.21 20.03 35.91
CA GLY A 36 -25.06 19.05 34.81
C GLY A 36 -24.08 19.41 33.69
N ILE A 37 -23.56 20.65 33.64
CA ILE A 37 -22.73 21.12 32.51
C ILE A 37 -21.22 21.00 32.80
N LEU A 38 -20.78 20.96 34.06
CA LEU A 38 -19.37 20.76 34.38
C LEU A 38 -18.94 19.28 34.42
N PHE A 39 -19.87 18.34 34.58
CA PHE A 39 -19.55 16.90 34.61
C PHE A 39 -19.51 16.24 33.22
N PHE A 40 -20.12 16.86 32.21
CA PHE A 40 -20.12 16.36 30.82
C PHE A 40 -18.78 16.59 30.09
N VAL A 41 -18.01 17.60 30.53
CA VAL A 41 -16.69 17.93 29.97
C VAL A 41 -15.58 17.05 30.56
N PHE A 42 -15.74 16.55 31.80
CA PHE A 42 -14.76 15.64 32.41
C PHE A 42 -14.91 14.18 31.97
N PHE A 43 -16.10 13.74 31.56
CA PHE A 43 -16.31 12.35 31.10
C PHE A 43 -15.87 12.11 29.64
N ASN A 44 -15.83 13.13 28.78
CA ASN A 44 -15.30 13.00 27.42
C ASN A 44 -13.76 13.01 27.36
N HIS A 45 -13.07 13.52 28.38
CA HIS A 45 -11.60 13.48 28.45
C HIS A 45 -11.04 12.20 29.10
N CYS A 46 -11.89 11.37 29.70
CA CYS A 46 -11.47 10.08 30.29
C CYS A 46 -11.85 8.86 29.43
N TYR A 47 -12.61 9.04 28.35
CA TYR A 47 -12.89 7.97 27.38
C TYR A 47 -11.89 7.91 26.21
N THR A 48 -11.05 8.92 26.02
CA THR A 48 -9.94 8.92 25.04
C THR A 48 -8.59 8.50 25.62
N VAL A 49 -8.51 8.15 26.91
CA VAL A 49 -7.22 7.76 27.57
C VAL A 49 -7.30 6.40 28.29
N ASN A 50 -8.40 5.64 28.14
CA ASN A 50 -8.52 4.31 28.75
C ASN A 50 -9.00 3.21 27.78
N ALA A 51 -8.61 3.34 26.51
CA ALA A 51 -8.50 2.21 25.58
C ALA A 51 -7.07 1.66 25.50
N GLN A 52 -6.14 2.13 26.36
CA GLN A 52 -4.94 1.36 26.69
C GLN A 52 -5.32 0.39 27.80
N GLY A 53 -5.96 -0.72 27.41
CA GLY A 53 -5.76 -1.94 28.15
C GLY A 53 -4.25 -2.18 28.24
N ASN A 54 -3.78 -2.69 29.38
CA ASN A 54 -2.49 -3.39 29.46
C ASN A 54 -2.55 -4.67 28.59
N GLY A 55 -2.80 -4.51 27.30
CA GLY A 55 -2.46 -5.47 26.28
C GLY A 55 -0.99 -5.26 25.96
N SER A 56 -0.28 -6.36 25.72
CA SER A 56 0.92 -6.34 24.89
C SER A 56 0.73 -5.32 23.77
N LEU A 57 1.66 -4.39 23.59
CA LEU A 57 1.78 -3.67 22.32
C LEU A 57 1.82 -4.75 21.22
N SER A 58 1.06 -4.59 20.14
CA SER A 58 1.06 -5.60 19.07
C SER A 58 2.40 -5.52 18.35
N GLY A 59 2.93 -6.67 17.92
CA GLY A 59 4.26 -6.73 17.27
C GLY A 59 4.40 -5.82 16.05
N LEU A 60 3.29 -5.42 15.43
CA LEU A 60 3.31 -4.46 14.33
C LEU A 60 3.80 -3.07 14.75
N GLN A 61 3.46 -2.54 15.93
CA GLN A 61 3.91 -1.18 16.31
C GLN A 61 5.42 -1.10 16.59
N GLU A 62 6.11 -2.24 16.71
CA GLU A 62 7.57 -2.28 16.91
C GLU A 62 8.33 -2.23 15.57
N LEU A 63 7.64 -2.36 14.42
CA LEU A 63 8.30 -2.33 13.13
C LEU A 63 8.81 -0.92 12.81
N GLN A 64 9.99 -0.85 12.18
CA GLN A 64 10.64 0.39 11.76
C GLN A 64 9.77 1.21 10.80
N ILE A 65 9.05 0.55 9.90
CA ILE A 65 8.12 1.18 8.95
C ILE A 65 6.96 1.94 9.63
N PHE A 66 6.68 1.70 10.91
CA PHE A 66 5.67 2.41 11.69
C PHE A 66 6.24 3.43 12.67
N GLN A 67 7.57 3.58 12.73
CA GLN A 67 8.19 4.61 13.54
C GLN A 67 8.20 5.93 12.78
N ASP A 68 7.53 6.95 13.31
CA ASP A 68 7.41 8.25 12.64
C ASP A 68 8.76 8.99 12.50
N ASN A 69 9.79 8.58 13.26
CA ASN A 69 11.15 9.14 13.15
C ASN A 69 12.03 8.42 12.13
N GLN A 70 11.47 7.54 11.29
CA GLN A 70 12.21 6.75 10.31
C GLN A 70 11.88 7.17 8.87
N ASN A 71 11.64 8.45 8.58
CA ASN A 71 11.47 8.91 7.20
C ASN A 71 12.82 9.22 6.52
N PRO A 72 13.00 8.95 5.21
CA PRO A 72 12.14 8.16 4.35
C PRO A 72 12.07 6.70 4.79
N LYS A 73 10.88 6.11 4.70
CA LYS A 73 10.67 4.68 4.97
C LYS A 73 10.93 3.89 3.70
N ALA A 74 11.73 2.83 3.78
CA ALA A 74 12.11 2.04 2.62
C ALA A 74 12.14 0.54 2.94
N ILE A 75 11.64 -0.27 2.01
CA ILE A 75 11.69 -1.74 2.02
C ILE A 75 12.15 -2.26 0.64
N PHE A 76 12.62 -3.50 0.54
CA PHE A 76 12.86 -4.11 -0.78
C PHE A 76 11.59 -4.69 -1.39
N PHE A 77 11.48 -4.64 -2.72
CA PHE A 77 10.37 -5.21 -3.48
C PHE A 77 10.83 -6.39 -4.35
N ARG A 78 10.50 -7.61 -3.93
CA ARG A 78 10.71 -8.86 -4.67
C ARG A 78 12.16 -9.31 -4.91
N GLU A 79 13.17 -8.44 -4.99
CA GLU A 79 14.56 -8.91 -5.16
C GLU A 79 15.05 -9.88 -4.08
N PRO A 80 14.66 -9.73 -2.79
CA PRO A 80 15.03 -10.69 -1.76
C PRO A 80 14.54 -12.10 -2.11
N GLU A 81 13.32 -12.27 -2.64
CA GLU A 81 12.88 -13.61 -3.07
C GLU A 81 13.56 -14.05 -4.36
N GLN A 82 13.70 -13.17 -5.35
CA GLN A 82 14.24 -13.53 -6.66
C GLN A 82 15.69 -14.05 -6.58
N ASN A 83 16.46 -13.53 -5.62
CA ASN A 83 17.79 -14.03 -5.33
C ASN A 83 17.76 -15.21 -4.34
N GLY A 84 16.88 -15.19 -3.34
CA GLY A 84 16.76 -16.28 -2.37
C GLY A 84 16.30 -17.62 -2.98
N ARG A 85 15.59 -17.60 -4.12
CA ARG A 85 15.18 -18.82 -4.84
C ARG A 85 16.30 -19.48 -5.64
N LYS A 86 17.43 -18.80 -5.88
CA LYS A 86 18.55 -19.34 -6.67
C LYS A 86 19.32 -20.34 -5.83
N GLU A 87 19.51 -21.55 -6.35
CA GLU A 87 20.31 -22.58 -5.66
C GLU A 87 21.76 -22.15 -5.37
N THR A 88 22.28 -21.20 -6.16
CA THR A 88 23.64 -20.67 -6.02
C THR A 88 23.79 -19.62 -4.93
N THR A 89 22.70 -19.04 -4.45
CA THR A 89 22.74 -17.96 -3.46
C THR A 89 22.59 -18.56 -2.07
N ASP A 90 23.65 -18.46 -1.26
CA ASP A 90 23.62 -18.92 0.13
C ASP A 90 23.21 -17.81 1.10
N TRP A 91 22.96 -18.19 2.35
CA TRP A 91 22.56 -17.26 3.42
C TRP A 91 23.59 -16.17 3.69
N ASN A 92 24.89 -16.49 3.63
CA ASN A 92 25.96 -15.55 3.98
C ASN A 92 26.14 -14.47 2.91
N GLU A 93 25.73 -14.74 1.67
CA GLU A 93 25.65 -13.74 0.61
C GLU A 93 24.32 -12.97 0.64
N TRP A 94 23.22 -13.67 0.90
CA TRP A 94 21.86 -13.10 0.86
C TRP A 94 21.59 -12.15 2.03
N TYR A 95 21.92 -12.57 3.26
CA TYR A 95 21.56 -11.84 4.48
C TYR A 95 22.15 -10.42 4.53
N PRO A 96 23.47 -10.21 4.31
CA PRO A 96 24.04 -8.87 4.38
C PRO A 96 23.52 -7.92 3.29
N ALA A 97 23.02 -8.45 2.16
CA ALA A 97 22.40 -7.63 1.13
C ALA A 97 21.03 -7.11 1.60
N TYR A 98 20.18 -7.99 2.14
CA TYR A 98 18.77 -7.68 2.36
C TYR A 98 18.39 -7.32 3.79
N CYS A 99 19.32 -7.37 4.76
CA CYS A 99 19.09 -6.88 6.12
C CYS A 99 19.23 -5.35 6.26
N SER A 100 19.50 -4.63 5.18
CA SER A 100 19.90 -3.21 5.23
C SER A 100 18.73 -2.23 5.29
N LEU A 101 17.54 -2.57 4.80
CA LEU A 101 16.34 -1.71 4.80
C LEU A 101 15.36 -2.07 5.94
N MET A 102 14.21 -1.38 6.01
CA MET A 102 13.22 -1.55 7.09
C MET A 102 12.34 -2.80 6.93
N GLY A 103 12.64 -3.64 5.95
CA GLY A 103 11.87 -4.84 5.62
C GLY A 103 11.84 -5.14 4.11
N PHE A 104 10.93 -6.02 3.72
CA PHE A 104 10.64 -6.34 2.33
C PHE A 104 9.27 -6.99 2.13
N VAL A 105 8.80 -6.92 0.89
CA VAL A 105 7.67 -7.67 0.37
C VAL A 105 8.17 -8.65 -0.71
N GLY A 106 7.76 -9.91 -0.63
CA GLY A 106 8.29 -10.97 -1.50
C GLY A 106 7.38 -12.18 -1.63
N LYS A 107 7.45 -12.88 -2.76
CA LYS A 107 6.74 -14.16 -2.91
C LYS A 107 7.42 -15.24 -2.07
N ALA A 108 6.62 -16.13 -1.48
CA ALA A 108 7.11 -17.17 -0.59
C ALA A 108 6.47 -18.55 -0.83
N VAL A 109 5.67 -18.71 -1.89
CA VAL A 109 4.97 -19.95 -2.26
C VAL A 109 4.94 -20.13 -3.79
N LYS A 110 4.43 -21.28 -4.27
CA LYS A 110 4.38 -21.67 -5.69
C LYS A 110 3.00 -21.41 -6.33
N GLU A 111 2.28 -20.44 -5.82
CA GLU A 111 0.96 -20.04 -6.31
C GLU A 111 1.00 -19.46 -7.73
N GLU A 112 2.18 -19.03 -8.19
CA GLU A 112 2.37 -18.41 -9.49
C GLU A 112 3.54 -19.00 -10.29
N VAL A 113 4.66 -19.28 -9.63
CA VAL A 113 5.88 -19.78 -10.28
C VAL A 113 6.17 -21.22 -9.83
N THR A 114 6.42 -22.10 -10.79
CA THR A 114 6.50 -23.56 -10.55
C THR A 114 7.91 -24.06 -10.24
N VAL A 115 8.93 -23.40 -10.77
CA VAL A 115 10.32 -23.90 -10.83
C VAL A 115 11.21 -23.51 -9.66
N ASP A 116 10.70 -22.74 -8.70
CA ASP A 116 11.54 -22.08 -7.69
C ASP A 116 11.65 -22.81 -6.34
N ASN A 117 12.75 -22.56 -5.62
CA ASN A 117 12.97 -23.06 -4.26
C ASN A 117 12.38 -22.14 -3.18
N PHE A 118 11.05 -22.06 -3.12
CA PHE A 118 10.39 -21.23 -2.10
C PHE A 118 10.54 -21.74 -0.66
N GLU A 119 10.99 -22.97 -0.44
CA GLU A 119 11.33 -23.44 0.91
C GLU A 119 12.57 -22.71 1.45
N GLN A 120 13.61 -22.56 0.63
CA GLN A 120 14.78 -21.75 0.96
C GLN A 120 14.41 -20.29 1.21
N VAL A 121 13.59 -19.69 0.35
CA VAL A 121 13.08 -18.31 0.54
C VAL A 121 12.39 -18.17 1.90
N ARG A 122 11.46 -19.07 2.24
CA ARG A 122 10.78 -19.04 3.55
C ARG A 122 11.76 -19.21 4.71
N ASN A 123 12.77 -20.05 4.58
CA ASN A 123 13.79 -20.21 5.63
C ASN A 123 14.56 -18.91 5.83
N TYR A 124 15.00 -18.24 4.75
CA TYR A 124 15.71 -16.97 4.84
C TYR A 124 14.86 -15.86 5.44
N PHE A 125 13.59 -15.76 5.01
CA PHE A 125 12.70 -14.73 5.53
C PHE A 125 12.42 -14.93 7.03
N ASN A 126 12.19 -16.16 7.46
CA ASN A 126 12.00 -16.49 8.88
C ASN A 126 13.27 -16.25 9.72
N GLU A 127 14.44 -16.63 9.20
CA GLU A 127 15.71 -16.43 9.91
C GLU A 127 16.04 -14.94 10.05
N LEU A 128 15.84 -14.15 8.98
CA LEU A 128 16.00 -12.70 9.04
C LEU A 128 15.03 -12.07 10.03
N LYS A 129 13.75 -12.44 10.00
CA LYS A 129 12.75 -11.93 10.95
C LYS A 129 13.06 -12.27 12.40
N ALA A 130 13.67 -13.43 12.66
CA ALA A 130 14.12 -13.81 13.99
C ALA A 130 15.32 -12.97 14.48
N LEU A 131 16.20 -12.54 13.58
CA LEU A 131 17.33 -11.66 13.87
C LEU A 131 16.93 -10.17 13.96
N HIS A 132 15.94 -9.78 13.16
CA HIS A 132 15.44 -8.41 12.99
C HIS A 132 13.92 -8.36 13.17
N PRO A 133 13.40 -8.57 14.39
CA PRO A 133 11.96 -8.50 14.66
C PRO A 133 11.34 -7.14 14.29
N GLU A 134 12.14 -6.08 14.26
CA GLU A 134 11.77 -4.72 13.87
C GLU A 134 11.61 -4.51 12.35
N GLN A 135 12.08 -5.43 11.51
CA GLN A 135 11.94 -5.34 10.06
C GLN A 135 10.64 -5.99 9.59
N ALA A 136 9.96 -5.35 8.63
CA ALA A 136 8.72 -5.89 8.07
C ALA A 136 9.00 -7.04 7.08
N VAL A 137 8.28 -8.15 7.21
CA VAL A 137 8.31 -9.28 6.27
C VAL A 137 6.88 -9.57 5.81
N ILE A 138 6.57 -9.17 4.58
CA ILE A 138 5.23 -9.26 4.00
C ILE A 138 5.24 -10.27 2.85
N VAL A 139 4.30 -11.21 2.86
CA VAL A 139 4.17 -12.16 1.74
C VAL A 139 3.35 -11.54 0.63
N HIS A 140 3.89 -11.59 -0.59
CA HIS A 140 3.22 -11.19 -1.81
C HIS A 140 2.46 -12.38 -2.40
N ILE A 141 1.16 -12.26 -2.66
CA ILE A 141 0.30 -13.35 -3.15
C ILE A 141 -0.64 -12.81 -4.23
N CYS A 142 -0.85 -13.58 -5.32
CA CYS A 142 -1.86 -13.24 -6.32
C CYS A 142 -3.30 -13.36 -5.73
N GLY A 143 -4.03 -12.25 -5.70
CA GLY A 143 -5.43 -12.17 -5.27
C GLY A 143 -6.43 -12.62 -6.34
N ARG A 144 -6.02 -12.63 -7.62
CA ARG A 144 -6.87 -12.98 -8.77
C ARG A 144 -6.94 -14.47 -9.06
N GLY A 145 -5.82 -15.18 -8.98
CA GLY A 145 -5.76 -16.58 -9.37
C GLY A 145 -4.58 -17.33 -8.76
N ARG A 146 -4.47 -18.63 -9.10
CA ARG A 146 -3.36 -19.49 -8.68
C ARG A 146 -3.07 -20.60 -9.67
N ASP A 147 -1.85 -21.12 -9.62
CA ASP A 147 -1.49 -22.39 -10.23
C ASP A 147 -2.40 -23.52 -9.65
N PRO A 148 -3.14 -24.27 -10.49
CA PRO A 148 -4.01 -25.36 -10.05
C PRO A 148 -3.25 -26.57 -9.48
N HIS A 149 -1.94 -26.64 -9.60
CA HIS A 149 -1.09 -27.64 -8.95
C HIS A 149 -0.66 -27.23 -7.53
N PHE A 150 -0.83 -25.95 -7.15
CA PHE A 150 -0.44 -25.47 -5.83
C PHE A 150 -1.64 -25.35 -4.89
N ALA A 151 -1.62 -26.12 -3.80
CA ALA A 151 -2.58 -26.03 -2.70
C ALA A 151 -4.06 -25.94 -3.13
N ARG A 152 -4.43 -26.61 -4.23
CA ARG A 152 -5.77 -26.53 -4.84
C ARG A 152 -6.87 -27.05 -3.93
N GLN A 153 -6.59 -27.99 -3.04
CA GLN A 153 -7.54 -28.38 -2.01
C GLN A 153 -7.62 -27.28 -0.93
N PRO A 154 -8.81 -26.87 -0.48
CA PRO A 154 -10.10 -27.58 -0.61
C PRO A 154 -11.07 -26.99 -1.66
N PHE A 155 -10.57 -26.24 -2.65
CA PHE A 155 -11.42 -25.65 -3.69
C PHE A 155 -12.08 -26.75 -4.54
N PHE A 156 -13.36 -26.57 -4.87
CA PHE A 156 -14.07 -27.42 -5.84
C PHE A 156 -14.25 -26.69 -7.17
N ALA A 157 -14.76 -27.38 -8.19
CA ALA A 157 -14.80 -26.82 -9.55
C ALA A 157 -15.58 -25.51 -9.66
N GLY A 158 -16.67 -25.33 -8.90
CA GLY A 158 -17.47 -24.11 -8.93
C GLY A 158 -16.82 -22.90 -8.23
N HIS A 159 -15.66 -23.07 -7.60
CA HIS A 159 -14.88 -21.95 -7.03
C HIS A 159 -13.94 -21.28 -8.04
N TRP A 160 -13.88 -21.78 -9.28
CA TRP A 160 -13.11 -21.20 -10.36
C TRP A 160 -14.02 -20.47 -11.34
N VAL A 161 -13.49 -19.46 -12.02
CA VAL A 161 -14.22 -18.77 -13.09
C VAL A 161 -14.01 -19.54 -14.38
N TYR A 162 -15.09 -19.80 -15.11
CA TYR A 162 -15.04 -20.35 -16.46
C TYR A 162 -15.53 -19.29 -17.45
N TYR A 163 -15.22 -19.50 -18.71
CA TYR A 163 -15.97 -18.82 -19.76
C TYR A 163 -17.24 -19.59 -20.09
N ASN A 164 -18.18 -18.95 -20.80
CA ASN A 164 -19.25 -19.72 -21.42
C ASN A 164 -18.67 -20.80 -22.37
N GLY A 165 -19.34 -21.94 -22.41
CA GLY A 165 -18.86 -23.22 -22.91
C GLY A 165 -19.86 -23.91 -23.83
N ALA A 166 -19.60 -25.18 -24.14
CA ALA A 166 -20.34 -25.95 -25.12
C ALA A 166 -21.01 -27.17 -24.49
N ILE A 167 -22.18 -27.54 -25.02
CA ILE A 167 -22.85 -28.82 -24.70
C ILE A 167 -22.01 -29.95 -25.29
N ILE A 168 -21.78 -30.99 -24.51
CA ILE A 168 -21.19 -32.25 -24.96
C ILE A 168 -22.29 -33.06 -25.66
N GLU A 169 -22.18 -33.29 -26.97
CA GLU A 169 -23.27 -33.84 -27.79
C GLU A 169 -23.33 -35.38 -27.76
N GLU A 170 -22.22 -36.05 -27.45
CA GLU A 170 -22.09 -37.52 -27.42
C GLU A 170 -21.59 -37.99 -26.06
N SER A 171 -22.00 -39.19 -25.63
CA SER A 171 -21.59 -39.72 -24.33
C SER A 171 -20.08 -39.94 -24.24
N VAL A 172 -19.51 -39.54 -23.11
CA VAL A 172 -18.08 -39.63 -22.79
C VAL A 172 -17.92 -40.64 -21.65
N PRO A 173 -17.17 -41.74 -21.84
CA PRO A 173 -16.98 -42.75 -20.80
C PRO A 173 -15.99 -42.28 -19.73
N ALA A 174 -16.06 -42.89 -18.54
CA ALA A 174 -15.11 -42.69 -17.45
C ALA A 174 -13.80 -43.47 -17.68
N GLU A 175 -13.05 -43.10 -18.71
CA GLU A 175 -11.78 -43.73 -19.10
C GLU A 175 -10.61 -42.74 -19.00
N GLU A 176 -9.45 -43.25 -18.57
CA GLU A 176 -8.19 -42.48 -18.52
C GLU A 176 -7.59 -42.29 -19.91
N GLY A 177 -6.74 -41.26 -20.06
CA GLY A 177 -5.98 -40.98 -21.28
C GLY A 177 -6.64 -39.95 -22.19
N GLU A 178 -6.31 -40.00 -23.48
CA GLU A 178 -6.82 -39.06 -24.48
C GLU A 178 -8.24 -39.45 -24.91
N THR A 179 -9.17 -38.49 -24.90
CA THR A 179 -10.55 -38.69 -25.37
C THR A 179 -10.94 -37.60 -26.35
N VAL A 180 -11.60 -38.00 -27.44
CA VAL A 180 -12.24 -37.08 -28.39
C VAL A 180 -13.68 -36.84 -27.95
N ILE A 181 -14.04 -35.58 -27.70
CA ILE A 181 -15.35 -35.16 -27.21
C ILE A 181 -16.03 -34.31 -28.28
N LYS A 182 -17.24 -34.70 -28.67
CA LYS A 182 -18.10 -33.93 -29.57
C LYS A 182 -18.76 -32.79 -28.80
N VAL A 183 -18.58 -31.56 -29.27
CA VAL A 183 -19.09 -30.33 -28.62
C VAL A 183 -19.96 -29.50 -29.57
N SER A 184 -20.94 -28.79 -29.03
CA SER A 184 -21.86 -27.99 -29.86
C SER A 184 -21.18 -26.83 -30.59
N ASN A 185 -20.15 -26.23 -29.98
CA ASN A 185 -19.36 -25.13 -30.53
C ASN A 185 -17.86 -25.22 -30.15
N PRO A 186 -16.97 -25.64 -31.07
CA PRO A 186 -15.54 -25.72 -30.80
C PRO A 186 -14.83 -24.36 -30.71
N ASN A 187 -15.47 -23.25 -31.13
CA ASN A 187 -14.87 -21.91 -31.10
C ASN A 187 -14.75 -21.31 -29.68
N LEU A 188 -15.27 -22.00 -28.67
CA LEU A 188 -15.18 -21.60 -27.26
C LEU A 188 -13.87 -22.04 -26.60
N PHE A 189 -13.05 -22.82 -27.28
CA PHE A 189 -11.77 -23.33 -26.78
C PHE A 189 -10.62 -22.79 -27.63
N LYS A 190 -9.45 -22.61 -27.02
CA LYS A 190 -8.26 -22.09 -27.68
C LYS A 190 -7.03 -22.95 -27.41
N LYS A 191 -6.14 -22.99 -28.41
CA LYS A 191 -4.83 -23.62 -28.35
C LYS A 191 -3.74 -22.59 -28.55
N ASN A 192 -2.54 -22.92 -28.07
CA ASN A 192 -1.36 -22.07 -28.22
C ASN A 192 -1.63 -20.61 -27.78
N VAL A 193 -2.19 -20.46 -26.58
CA VAL A 193 -2.46 -19.16 -25.96
C VAL A 193 -1.44 -18.89 -24.85
N GLY A 194 -1.26 -17.61 -24.49
CA GLY A 194 -0.23 -17.13 -23.58
C GLY A 194 0.56 -15.94 -24.16
N LEU A 195 1.14 -15.13 -23.27
CA LEU A 195 1.87 -13.89 -23.63
C LEU A 195 3.35 -14.14 -23.99
N THR A 196 3.92 -15.27 -23.55
CA THR A 196 5.34 -15.61 -23.74
C THR A 196 5.56 -16.53 -24.95
N ASP A 197 6.82 -16.87 -25.26
CA ASP A 197 7.16 -17.91 -26.26
C ASP A 197 6.62 -19.30 -25.86
N HIS A 198 6.19 -19.47 -24.61
CA HIS A 198 5.61 -20.69 -24.06
C HIS A 198 4.08 -20.68 -24.21
N LYS A 199 3.64 -20.88 -25.45
CA LYS A 199 2.20 -21.03 -25.74
C LYS A 199 1.73 -22.43 -25.37
N ILE A 200 0.73 -22.51 -24.49
CA ILE A 200 0.12 -23.77 -24.07
C ILE A 200 -1.36 -23.80 -24.45
N ASN A 201 -1.97 -24.99 -24.39
CA ASN A 201 -3.40 -25.15 -24.60
C ASN A 201 -4.16 -24.86 -23.31
N GLU A 202 -5.43 -24.46 -23.42
CA GLU A 202 -6.27 -24.17 -22.25
C GLU A 202 -6.60 -25.41 -21.41
N ASP A 203 -6.92 -25.15 -20.15
CA ASP A 203 -7.55 -26.12 -19.26
C ASP A 203 -9.08 -26.02 -19.36
N ILE A 204 -9.75 -27.16 -19.25
CA ILE A 204 -11.20 -27.26 -19.42
C ILE A 204 -11.82 -27.98 -18.22
N GLY A 205 -12.91 -27.42 -17.71
CA GLY A 205 -13.82 -28.11 -16.81
C GLY A 205 -14.93 -28.81 -17.60
N LEU A 206 -15.17 -30.08 -17.29
CA LEU A 206 -16.33 -30.84 -17.73
C LEU A 206 -17.30 -30.97 -16.56
N CYS A 207 -18.60 -30.78 -16.78
CA CYS A 207 -19.61 -30.96 -15.75
C CYS A 207 -20.94 -31.46 -16.32
N LYS A 208 -21.85 -31.91 -15.45
CA LYS A 208 -23.22 -32.25 -15.85
C LYS A 208 -24.05 -30.98 -16.07
N LEU A 209 -25.15 -31.12 -16.81
CA LEU A 209 -26.22 -30.14 -16.82
C LEU A 209 -27.27 -30.54 -15.77
N ALA A 210 -27.67 -29.57 -14.96
CA ALA A 210 -28.80 -29.70 -14.04
C ALA A 210 -30.13 -29.75 -14.82
N PRO A 211 -31.25 -30.16 -14.19
CA PRO A 211 -32.55 -30.26 -14.87
C PRO A 211 -33.08 -28.95 -15.46
N ASP A 212 -32.59 -27.80 -14.99
CA ASP A 212 -32.89 -26.47 -15.53
C ASP A 212 -32.01 -26.08 -16.73
N GLY A 213 -31.07 -26.95 -17.12
CA GLY A 213 -30.15 -26.74 -18.22
C GLY A 213 -28.89 -25.96 -17.87
N LYS A 214 -28.67 -25.62 -16.59
CA LYS A 214 -27.46 -24.91 -16.14
C LYS A 214 -26.32 -25.89 -15.79
N PRO A 215 -25.05 -25.51 -15.93
CA PRO A 215 -23.91 -26.31 -15.47
C PRO A 215 -23.99 -26.66 -13.96
N ASP A 216 -23.76 -27.93 -13.62
CA ASP A 216 -23.64 -28.44 -12.26
C ASP A 216 -22.19 -28.81 -11.94
N TRP A 217 -21.45 -27.83 -11.45
CA TRP A 217 -20.05 -27.95 -11.07
C TRP A 217 -19.80 -28.83 -9.82
N SER A 218 -20.83 -29.36 -9.17
CA SER A 218 -20.66 -30.33 -8.07
C SER A 218 -20.33 -31.74 -8.59
N TYR A 219 -20.66 -32.03 -9.86
CA TYR A 219 -20.25 -33.22 -10.58
C TYR A 219 -19.37 -32.82 -11.77
N SER A 220 -18.06 -32.74 -11.52
CA SER A 220 -17.12 -32.17 -12.47
C SER A 220 -15.81 -32.94 -12.58
N GLU A 221 -15.18 -32.83 -13.75
CA GLU A 221 -13.83 -33.30 -14.04
C GLU A 221 -13.01 -32.15 -14.62
N GLN A 222 -11.71 -32.11 -14.33
CA GLN A 222 -10.78 -31.15 -14.96
C GLN A 222 -9.92 -31.89 -15.98
N VAL A 223 -9.78 -31.32 -17.18
CA VAL A 223 -9.07 -31.95 -18.30
C VAL A 223 -8.13 -30.95 -18.97
N LYS A 224 -7.08 -31.44 -19.64
CA LYS A 224 -6.18 -30.59 -20.45
C LYS A 224 -6.56 -30.69 -21.92
N LEU A 225 -6.66 -29.55 -22.61
CA LEU A 225 -6.91 -29.55 -24.04
C LEU A 225 -5.66 -29.99 -24.83
N ILE A 226 -5.83 -30.90 -25.78
CA ILE A 226 -4.78 -31.40 -26.67
C ILE A 226 -4.99 -30.85 -28.09
N ASP A 227 -6.19 -31.00 -28.64
CA ASP A 227 -6.50 -30.61 -30.02
C ASP A 227 -7.92 -30.07 -30.20
N ILE A 228 -8.15 -29.30 -31.27
CA ILE A 228 -9.47 -28.81 -31.68
C ILE A 228 -9.67 -29.11 -33.16
N ASP A 229 -10.72 -29.86 -33.50
CA ASP A 229 -11.22 -30.02 -34.86
C ASP A 229 -12.50 -29.20 -35.06
N TYR A 230 -12.34 -28.02 -35.69
CA TYR A 230 -13.44 -27.11 -35.95
C TYR A 230 -14.46 -27.65 -36.96
N GLN A 231 -14.04 -28.52 -37.90
CA GLN A 231 -14.92 -29.06 -38.93
C GLN A 231 -15.82 -30.15 -38.35
N ASN A 232 -15.22 -31.06 -37.58
CA ASN A 232 -15.93 -32.14 -36.92
C ASN A 232 -16.51 -31.72 -35.57
N LYS A 233 -16.29 -30.48 -35.12
CA LYS A 233 -16.76 -29.96 -33.83
C LYS A 233 -16.37 -30.85 -32.64
N THR A 234 -15.11 -31.25 -32.60
CA THR A 234 -14.58 -32.07 -31.53
C THR A 234 -13.38 -31.40 -30.86
N ILE A 235 -13.23 -31.65 -29.57
CA ILE A 235 -12.01 -31.36 -28.81
C ILE A 235 -11.37 -32.68 -28.38
N THR A 236 -10.05 -32.76 -28.41
CA THR A 236 -9.30 -33.88 -27.84
C THR A 236 -8.73 -33.42 -26.51
N VAL A 237 -8.94 -34.19 -25.44
CA VAL A 237 -8.51 -33.82 -24.09
C VAL A 237 -7.78 -34.97 -23.38
N GLU A 238 -6.86 -34.63 -22.48
CA GLU A 238 -6.31 -35.54 -21.48
C GLU A 238 -7.25 -35.57 -20.25
N ARG A 239 -7.81 -36.74 -19.97
CA ARG A 239 -8.81 -36.95 -18.90
C ARG A 239 -8.19 -37.02 -17.51
N GLY A 240 -8.96 -36.67 -16.48
CA GLY A 240 -8.54 -36.79 -15.08
C GLY A 240 -7.35 -35.91 -14.67
N ALA A 241 -7.22 -34.72 -15.26
CA ALA A 241 -6.15 -33.80 -14.93
C ALA A 241 -6.37 -33.14 -13.56
N TYR A 242 -5.32 -32.51 -13.02
CA TYR A 242 -5.37 -31.70 -11.79
C TYR A 242 -5.92 -32.45 -10.57
N GLU A 243 -5.54 -33.74 -10.44
CA GLU A 243 -5.97 -34.66 -9.39
C GLU A 243 -7.50 -34.88 -9.35
N THR A 244 -8.16 -34.76 -10.50
CA THR A 244 -9.54 -35.25 -10.69
C THR A 244 -9.53 -36.66 -11.28
N ASN A 245 -10.65 -37.37 -11.22
CA ASN A 245 -10.80 -38.68 -11.85
C ASN A 245 -11.68 -38.54 -13.09
N PRO A 246 -11.45 -39.33 -14.15
CA PRO A 246 -12.37 -39.41 -15.28
C PRO A 246 -13.79 -39.76 -14.84
N LEU A 247 -14.76 -38.97 -15.28
CA LEU A 247 -16.19 -39.18 -15.02
C LEU A 247 -16.93 -39.60 -16.29
N GLU A 248 -18.10 -40.21 -16.10
CA GLU A 248 -19.02 -40.50 -17.20
C GLU A 248 -19.96 -39.32 -17.42
N PHE A 249 -20.09 -38.90 -18.67
CA PHE A 249 -20.98 -37.83 -19.08
C PHE A 249 -21.90 -38.32 -20.21
N ASN A 250 -23.20 -38.12 -20.07
CA ASN A 250 -24.16 -38.47 -21.13
C ASN A 250 -24.19 -37.37 -22.19
N GLY A 251 -24.27 -37.76 -23.47
CA GLY A 251 -24.45 -36.83 -24.57
C GLY A 251 -25.76 -36.03 -24.44
N GLY A 252 -25.67 -34.72 -24.60
CA GLY A 252 -26.76 -33.76 -24.44
C GLY A 252 -27.05 -33.36 -22.99
N GLU A 253 -26.41 -33.98 -22.00
CA GLU A 253 -26.65 -33.75 -20.55
C GLU A 253 -25.37 -33.29 -19.82
N ALA A 254 -24.36 -32.86 -20.56
CA ALA A 254 -23.09 -32.42 -20.02
C ALA A 254 -22.52 -31.23 -20.78
N TYR A 255 -21.56 -30.57 -20.16
CA TYR A 255 -21.05 -29.26 -20.56
C TYR A 255 -19.53 -29.22 -20.42
N ALA A 256 -18.87 -28.52 -21.33
CA ALA A 256 -17.44 -28.29 -21.33
C ALA A 256 -17.17 -26.79 -21.42
N ALA A 257 -16.38 -26.25 -20.49
CA ALA A 257 -16.01 -24.84 -20.46
C ALA A 257 -14.53 -24.66 -20.14
N ALA A 258 -13.87 -23.77 -20.86
CA ALA A 258 -12.48 -23.42 -20.57
C ALA A 258 -12.41 -22.55 -19.30
N HIS A 259 -11.36 -22.76 -18.49
CA HIS A 259 -11.06 -21.89 -17.35
C HIS A 259 -10.77 -20.46 -17.81
N VAL A 260 -11.13 -19.49 -16.98
CA VAL A 260 -10.51 -18.17 -17.03
C VAL A 260 -9.16 -18.27 -16.36
N SER A 261 -8.13 -17.95 -17.13
CA SER A 261 -6.75 -18.11 -16.70
C SER A 261 -5.81 -17.08 -17.31
N GLU A 262 -4.62 -17.01 -16.73
CA GLU A 262 -3.51 -16.19 -17.19
C GLU A 262 -2.18 -16.91 -17.10
N GLY A 263 -1.18 -16.33 -17.78
CA GLY A 263 0.13 -16.94 -17.95
C GLY A 263 0.24 -17.77 -19.24
N PRO A 264 1.20 -18.69 -19.31
CA PRO A 264 2.35 -18.77 -18.40
C PRO A 264 3.20 -17.49 -18.46
N GLU A 265 3.61 -16.99 -17.29
CA GLU A 265 4.45 -15.80 -17.12
C GLU A 265 5.90 -16.18 -16.78
N GLY A 266 6.87 -15.51 -17.43
CA GLY A 266 8.29 -15.83 -17.32
C GLY A 266 8.76 -16.97 -18.23
N SER A 267 10.07 -17.10 -18.43
CA SER A 267 10.70 -18.09 -19.33
C SER A 267 10.56 -19.54 -18.87
N ASP A 268 10.22 -19.76 -17.60
CA ASP A 268 10.28 -21.08 -16.97
C ASP A 268 8.93 -21.52 -16.38
N SER A 269 7.87 -20.72 -16.53
CA SER A 269 6.52 -21.15 -16.16
C SER A 269 5.84 -21.88 -17.33
N TYR A 270 5.14 -22.97 -17.02
CA TYR A 270 4.44 -23.81 -18.00
C TYR A 270 2.97 -24.04 -17.62
N ASN A 271 2.46 -23.36 -16.59
CA ASN A 271 1.13 -23.58 -16.05
C ASN A 271 0.27 -22.33 -16.18
N TRP A 272 -1.04 -22.56 -16.29
CA TRP A 272 -2.05 -21.54 -16.12
C TRP A 272 -2.23 -21.18 -14.66
N ARG A 273 -2.51 -19.91 -14.36
CA ARG A 273 -3.15 -19.53 -13.09
C ARG A 273 -4.66 -19.46 -13.31
N TRP A 274 -5.44 -20.26 -12.58
CA TRP A 274 -6.91 -20.25 -12.63
C TRP A 274 -7.47 -19.15 -11.74
N TYR A 275 -8.46 -18.42 -12.24
CA TYR A 275 -9.06 -17.30 -11.50
C TYR A 275 -9.99 -17.81 -10.40
N TYR A 276 -9.86 -17.26 -9.20
CA TYR A 276 -10.83 -17.49 -8.14
C TYR A 276 -12.16 -16.84 -8.51
N ASN A 277 -13.26 -17.55 -8.31
CA ASN A 277 -14.59 -16.99 -8.48
C ASN A 277 -15.05 -16.29 -7.20
N HIS A 278 -14.61 -15.05 -7.01
CA HIS A 278 -15.03 -14.23 -5.87
C HIS A 278 -16.52 -13.84 -5.91
N SER A 279 -17.23 -14.02 -7.04
CA SER A 279 -18.61 -13.57 -7.21
C SER A 279 -19.52 -13.99 -6.05
N THR A 280 -20.35 -13.06 -5.59
CA THR A 280 -21.41 -13.36 -4.61
C THR A 280 -22.48 -14.33 -5.12
N LEU A 281 -22.51 -14.61 -6.43
CA LEU A 281 -23.39 -15.59 -7.05
C LEU A 281 -22.68 -16.89 -7.44
N SER A 282 -21.36 -16.98 -7.19
CA SER A 282 -20.60 -18.19 -7.46
C SER A 282 -21.18 -19.42 -6.76
N PRO A 283 -21.07 -20.62 -7.36
CA PRO A 283 -21.50 -21.87 -6.76
C PRO A 283 -20.92 -22.08 -5.36
N LYS A 284 -21.76 -22.62 -4.48
CA LYS A 284 -21.36 -22.99 -3.11
C LYS A 284 -20.95 -24.44 -3.05
N ASP A 285 -19.94 -24.74 -2.23
CA ASP A 285 -19.54 -26.11 -1.95
C ASP A 285 -20.60 -26.85 -1.11
N LYS A 286 -20.37 -28.12 -0.83
CA LYS A 286 -21.25 -28.95 0.02
C LYS A 286 -21.46 -28.41 1.45
N ASN A 287 -20.61 -27.49 1.91
CA ASN A 287 -20.69 -26.85 3.22
C ASN A 287 -21.32 -25.45 3.14
N GLY A 288 -21.76 -25.02 1.95
CA GLY A 288 -22.37 -23.71 1.72
C GLY A 288 -21.36 -22.56 1.52
N LYS A 289 -20.08 -22.85 1.25
CA LYS A 289 -19.00 -21.87 1.13
C LYS A 289 -18.69 -21.50 -0.32
N GLN A 290 -18.41 -20.22 -0.56
CA GLN A 290 -17.94 -19.69 -1.84
C GLN A 290 -16.41 -19.66 -1.89
N ALA A 291 -15.83 -19.33 -3.05
CA ALA A 291 -14.38 -19.35 -3.24
C ALA A 291 -13.67 -18.40 -2.25
N GLY A 292 -14.23 -17.21 -2.04
CA GLY A 292 -13.73 -16.22 -1.08
C GLY A 292 -13.68 -16.76 0.36
N ASP A 293 -14.69 -17.53 0.80
CA ASP A 293 -14.69 -18.13 2.14
C ASP A 293 -13.54 -19.14 2.29
N ILE A 294 -13.38 -20.02 1.30
CA ILE A 294 -12.33 -21.05 1.29
C ILE A 294 -10.95 -20.41 1.24
N TYR A 295 -10.78 -19.39 0.40
CA TYR A 295 -9.50 -18.74 0.25
C TYR A 295 -9.09 -18.00 1.53
N ALA A 296 -10.03 -17.27 2.15
CA ALA A 296 -9.79 -16.59 3.42
C ALA A 296 -9.39 -17.57 4.53
N GLU A 297 -10.07 -18.71 4.64
CA GLU A 297 -9.76 -19.73 5.64
C GLU A 297 -8.41 -20.42 5.41
N GLN A 298 -8.08 -20.75 4.15
CA GLN A 298 -6.81 -21.36 3.82
C GLN A 298 -5.65 -20.41 4.10
N LEU A 299 -5.75 -19.16 3.62
CA LEU A 299 -4.70 -18.16 3.80
C LEU A 299 -4.50 -17.79 5.26
N ALA A 300 -5.58 -17.53 6.03
CA ALA A 300 -5.46 -17.32 7.46
C ALA A 300 -4.85 -18.53 8.19
N GLY A 301 -5.09 -19.74 7.68
CA GLY A 301 -4.44 -20.97 8.14
C GLY A 301 -2.92 -20.97 7.95
N TRP A 302 -2.39 -20.28 6.93
CA TRP A 302 -0.95 -20.16 6.69
C TRP A 302 -0.23 -19.26 7.69
N PHE A 303 -0.94 -18.32 8.31
CA PHE A 303 -0.40 -17.44 9.37
C PHE A 303 -0.50 -18.01 10.79
N LYS A 304 -1.10 -19.20 10.95
CA LYS A 304 -1.17 -19.86 12.25
C LYS A 304 0.20 -20.38 12.68
N LYS A 305 0.33 -20.63 13.97
CA LYS A 305 1.49 -21.31 14.55
C LYS A 305 1.84 -22.60 13.81
N ASP A 306 3.14 -22.86 13.63
CA ASP A 306 3.72 -24.02 12.96
C ASP A 306 3.28 -24.15 11.48
N SER A 307 2.99 -23.01 10.82
CA SER A 307 2.51 -22.93 9.43
C SER A 307 3.43 -22.05 8.57
N LEU A 308 3.09 -21.87 7.30
CA LEU A 308 3.98 -21.29 6.27
C LEU A 308 4.48 -19.87 6.62
N PHE A 309 3.63 -19.05 7.22
CA PHE A 309 3.81 -17.61 7.41
C PHE A 309 3.66 -17.17 8.87
N GLU A 310 3.95 -18.06 9.82
CA GLU A 310 3.82 -17.77 11.26
C GLU A 310 4.50 -16.43 11.65
N ASN A 311 5.75 -16.23 11.21
CA ASN A 311 6.55 -15.05 11.56
C ASN A 311 6.37 -13.87 10.60
N PHE A 312 5.59 -14.00 9.52
CA PHE A 312 5.38 -12.91 8.58
C PHE A 312 4.44 -11.88 9.20
N ASP A 313 4.66 -10.59 8.93
CA ASP A 313 3.87 -9.49 9.49
C ASP A 313 2.54 -9.31 8.76
N GLY A 314 2.38 -9.83 7.55
CA GLY A 314 1.12 -9.76 6.81
C GLY A 314 1.21 -10.26 5.38
N VAL A 315 0.17 -9.93 4.61
CA VAL A 315 0.00 -10.28 3.20
C VAL A 315 -0.30 -9.04 2.35
N GLU A 316 0.34 -8.98 1.20
CA GLU A 316 0.02 -8.10 0.07
C GLU A 316 -0.66 -8.92 -1.03
N PHE A 317 -1.79 -8.45 -1.54
CA PHE A 317 -2.45 -9.04 -2.69
C PHE A 317 -2.14 -8.31 -4.00
N ASP A 318 -1.35 -8.99 -4.81
CA ASP A 318 -1.10 -8.69 -6.22
C ASP A 318 -2.37 -8.95 -7.05
N VAL A 319 -2.73 -8.02 -7.94
CA VAL A 319 -3.83 -8.05 -8.90
C VAL A 319 -5.22 -8.38 -8.30
N LEU A 320 -5.53 -7.94 -7.08
CA LEU A 320 -6.88 -8.13 -6.51
C LEU A 320 -7.87 -7.09 -7.04
N HIS A 321 -8.77 -7.53 -7.91
CA HIS A 321 -9.67 -6.63 -8.65
C HIS A 321 -11.06 -6.45 -8.02
N HIS A 322 -11.61 -5.25 -8.16
CA HIS A 322 -13.04 -4.98 -8.05
C HIS A 322 -13.76 -5.27 -9.37
N VAL A 323 -13.17 -4.85 -10.50
CA VAL A 323 -13.67 -5.15 -11.84
C VAL A 323 -12.70 -6.11 -12.50
N PRO A 324 -13.11 -7.35 -12.84
CA PRO A 324 -12.20 -8.34 -13.38
C PRO A 324 -11.71 -7.89 -14.76
N MET A 325 -10.42 -7.56 -14.86
CA MET A 325 -9.75 -7.31 -16.14
C MET A 325 -9.68 -8.57 -17.00
N ILE A 326 -9.83 -8.35 -18.30
CA ILE A 326 -10.17 -9.42 -19.23
C ILE A 326 -9.01 -9.74 -20.15
N SER A 327 -8.71 -11.03 -20.29
CA SER A 327 -7.91 -11.55 -21.39
C SER A 327 -8.77 -12.50 -22.25
N GLY A 328 -8.39 -12.71 -23.51
CA GLY A 328 -8.88 -13.87 -24.28
C GLY A 328 -10.34 -13.85 -24.77
N LEU A 329 -11.03 -12.71 -24.81
CA LEU A 329 -12.40 -12.61 -25.35
C LEU A 329 -12.50 -12.96 -26.84
N SER A 330 -13.73 -13.25 -27.26
CA SER A 330 -14.12 -13.21 -28.67
C SER A 330 -15.62 -12.95 -28.79
N ALA A 331 -16.12 -12.69 -30.00
CA ALA A 331 -17.56 -12.61 -30.24
C ALA A 331 -18.35 -13.86 -29.80
N ALA A 332 -17.68 -15.01 -29.60
CA ALA A 332 -18.31 -16.24 -29.15
C ALA A 332 -18.18 -16.49 -27.63
N ARG A 333 -17.23 -15.84 -26.93
CA ARG A 333 -16.79 -16.23 -25.58
C ARG A 333 -16.57 -15.02 -24.66
N GLY A 334 -17.17 -15.09 -23.47
CA GLY A 334 -17.03 -14.18 -22.34
C GLY A 334 -17.02 -14.93 -21.00
N MET A 335 -16.65 -14.24 -19.92
CA MET A 335 -16.53 -14.83 -18.58
C MET A 335 -17.90 -15.03 -17.93
N ASP A 336 -18.06 -16.14 -17.23
CA ASP A 336 -19.30 -16.59 -16.58
C ASP A 336 -19.04 -16.72 -15.06
N PHE A 337 -19.44 -15.70 -14.30
CA PHE A 337 -19.13 -15.59 -12.88
C PHE A 337 -20.21 -16.19 -11.98
N ASP A 338 -21.47 -16.24 -12.38
CA ASP A 338 -22.51 -17.00 -11.67
C ASP A 338 -22.50 -18.51 -12.01
N ALA A 339 -21.69 -18.89 -13.00
CA ALA A 339 -21.41 -20.24 -13.47
C ALA A 339 -22.63 -20.95 -14.08
N ASP A 340 -23.55 -20.19 -14.67
CA ASP A 340 -24.80 -20.69 -15.24
C ASP A 340 -24.73 -21.05 -16.74
N GLY A 341 -23.56 -20.89 -17.35
CA GLY A 341 -23.26 -21.17 -18.74
C GLY A 341 -23.41 -19.95 -19.66
N ILE A 342 -23.81 -18.79 -19.13
CA ILE A 342 -23.98 -17.54 -19.87
C ILE A 342 -22.93 -16.54 -19.38
N ALA A 343 -22.25 -15.88 -20.32
CA ALA A 343 -21.27 -14.86 -19.95
C ALA A 343 -21.96 -13.63 -19.36
N ASP A 344 -21.50 -13.19 -18.20
CA ASP A 344 -22.02 -12.03 -17.44
C ASP A 344 -20.94 -10.96 -17.15
N GLY A 345 -19.65 -11.28 -17.33
CA GLY A 345 -18.54 -10.36 -17.07
C GLY A 345 -18.45 -9.89 -15.61
N GLY A 346 -19.11 -10.58 -14.68
CA GLY A 346 -19.13 -10.22 -13.26
C GLY A 346 -20.20 -9.17 -12.90
N LEU A 347 -21.04 -8.78 -13.86
CA LEU A 347 -22.16 -7.83 -13.69
C LEU A 347 -23.49 -8.54 -13.92
N ILE A 348 -24.35 -8.57 -12.90
CA ILE A 348 -25.70 -9.13 -13.01
C ILE A 348 -26.69 -8.02 -12.72
N ASP A 349 -27.55 -7.70 -13.69
CA ASP A 349 -28.50 -6.58 -13.62
C ASP A 349 -27.83 -5.24 -13.24
N GLY A 350 -26.62 -5.01 -13.76
CA GLY A 350 -25.81 -3.80 -13.47
C GLY A 350 -25.06 -3.84 -12.13
N TYR A 351 -25.18 -4.92 -11.35
CA TYR A 351 -24.54 -5.05 -10.05
C TYR A 351 -23.22 -5.86 -10.12
N PRO A 352 -22.08 -5.31 -9.65
CA PRO A 352 -20.75 -5.94 -9.77
C PRO A 352 -20.54 -7.03 -8.72
N THR A 353 -21.08 -8.21 -8.99
CA THR A 353 -21.08 -9.36 -8.06
C THR A 353 -19.68 -9.83 -7.69
N TYR A 354 -18.70 -9.72 -8.59
CA TYR A 354 -17.30 -10.09 -8.35
C TYR A 354 -16.62 -9.15 -7.36
N GLY A 355 -16.63 -7.84 -7.62
CA GLY A 355 -15.98 -6.85 -6.78
C GLY A 355 -16.56 -6.78 -5.37
N VAL A 356 -17.88 -6.91 -5.23
CA VAL A 356 -18.52 -7.05 -3.90
C VAL A 356 -18.08 -8.35 -3.21
N GLY A 357 -17.91 -9.41 -3.99
CA GLY A 357 -17.37 -10.68 -3.53
C GLY A 357 -15.95 -10.59 -2.99
N ALA A 358 -15.07 -9.87 -3.69
CA ALA A 358 -13.69 -9.61 -3.26
C ALA A 358 -13.64 -8.85 -1.92
N ILE A 359 -14.51 -7.86 -1.73
CA ILE A 359 -14.64 -7.15 -0.45
C ILE A 359 -15.10 -8.10 0.67
N LYS A 360 -16.05 -9.00 0.40
CA LYS A 360 -16.48 -10.02 1.38
C LYS A 360 -15.36 -10.99 1.73
N PHE A 361 -14.56 -11.40 0.76
CA PHE A 361 -13.35 -12.20 0.98
C PHE A 361 -12.38 -11.49 1.93
N LEU A 362 -12.03 -10.23 1.65
CA LEU A 362 -11.12 -9.45 2.49
C LEU A 362 -11.66 -9.24 3.91
N LYS A 363 -12.96 -8.95 4.03
CA LYS A 363 -13.64 -8.84 5.33
C LYS A 363 -13.52 -10.14 6.12
N LYS A 364 -13.77 -11.28 5.47
CA LYS A 364 -13.64 -12.59 6.11
C LYS A 364 -12.20 -12.89 6.52
N LEU A 365 -11.23 -12.54 5.67
CA LEU A 365 -9.81 -12.70 5.97
C LEU A 365 -9.40 -11.86 7.19
N ARG A 366 -9.82 -10.59 7.26
CA ARG A 366 -9.60 -9.71 8.42
C ARG A 366 -10.18 -10.29 9.70
N GLU A 367 -11.41 -10.82 9.66
CA GLU A 367 -12.02 -11.49 10.81
C GLU A 367 -11.19 -12.68 11.31
N LEU A 368 -10.54 -13.41 10.40
CA LEU A 368 -9.77 -14.62 10.71
C LEU A 368 -8.33 -14.32 11.15
N MET A 369 -7.69 -13.31 10.56
CA MET A 369 -6.31 -12.92 10.86
C MET A 369 -6.19 -11.93 12.03
N GLY A 370 -7.26 -11.19 12.33
CA GLY A 370 -7.28 -10.17 13.37
C GLY A 370 -6.49 -8.91 12.98
N ASN A 371 -6.17 -8.09 13.99
CA ASN A 371 -5.52 -6.79 13.82
C ASN A 371 -3.99 -6.84 14.03
N GLU A 372 -3.43 -8.03 14.27
CA GLU A 372 -1.99 -8.23 14.49
C GLU A 372 -1.22 -8.57 13.21
N LYS A 373 -1.91 -8.60 12.06
CA LYS A 373 -1.31 -8.84 10.75
C LYS A 373 -1.74 -7.76 9.76
N LEU A 374 -0.82 -7.40 8.88
CA LEU A 374 -1.09 -6.52 7.75
C LEU A 374 -1.89 -7.28 6.68
N ILE A 375 -2.89 -6.62 6.10
CA ILE A 375 -3.59 -7.07 4.90
C ILE A 375 -3.61 -5.88 3.95
N MET A 376 -3.03 -6.05 2.79
CA MET A 376 -2.89 -5.01 1.77
C MET A 376 -3.24 -5.56 0.40
N ALA A 377 -3.44 -4.67 -0.56
CA ALA A 377 -3.67 -5.01 -1.95
C ALA A 377 -3.34 -3.81 -2.85
N ASP A 378 -3.15 -4.07 -4.14
CA ASP A 378 -2.99 -3.02 -5.14
C ASP A 378 -4.13 -2.01 -5.11
N TYR A 379 -3.77 -0.75 -5.35
CA TYR A 379 -4.72 0.35 -5.50
C TYR A 379 -4.19 1.56 -6.27
N ASP A 380 -3.41 1.37 -7.33
CA ASP A 380 -3.02 2.44 -8.24
C ASP A 380 -3.98 2.62 -9.44
N ARG A 381 -4.93 1.71 -9.66
CA ARG A 381 -5.90 1.73 -10.78
C ARG A 381 -7.35 1.61 -10.31
N TRP A 382 -8.29 2.15 -11.12
CA TRP A 382 -9.73 2.24 -10.80
C TRP A 382 -10.44 0.87 -10.66
N PHE A 383 -9.90 -0.17 -11.30
CA PHE A 383 -10.47 -1.52 -11.29
C PHE A 383 -9.95 -2.39 -10.14
N HIS A 384 -8.97 -1.91 -9.36
CA HIS A 384 -8.50 -2.60 -8.16
C HIS A 384 -9.55 -2.58 -7.05
N GLN A 385 -9.37 -3.43 -6.05
CA GLN A 385 -10.25 -3.54 -4.88
C GLN A 385 -10.47 -2.17 -4.20
N ARG A 386 -11.62 -1.97 -3.53
CA ARG A 386 -12.02 -0.66 -2.96
C ARG A 386 -12.38 -0.74 -1.47
N SER A 387 -11.63 -1.52 -0.71
CA SER A 387 -12.02 -2.06 0.61
C SER A 387 -11.63 -1.15 1.79
N VAL A 388 -12.39 -0.07 1.97
CA VAL A 388 -12.23 0.90 3.06
C VAL A 388 -12.37 0.23 4.42
N GLY A 389 -11.46 0.55 5.35
CA GLY A 389 -11.49 0.07 6.73
C GLY A 389 -11.18 -1.41 6.93
N ILE A 390 -10.86 -2.15 5.86
CA ILE A 390 -10.49 -3.58 5.94
C ILE A 390 -8.97 -3.76 5.78
N LEU A 391 -8.40 -3.14 4.75
CA LEU A 391 -6.97 -3.17 4.46
C LEU A 391 -6.21 -2.20 5.34
N ASN A 392 -4.95 -2.52 5.62
CA ASN A 392 -4.02 -1.62 6.31
C ASN A 392 -3.51 -0.50 5.40
N GLY A 393 -3.63 -0.66 4.09
CA GLY A 393 -3.29 0.34 3.10
C GLY A 393 -3.08 -0.33 1.76
N THR A 394 -2.35 0.33 0.88
CA THR A 394 -2.33 -0.01 -0.54
C THR A 394 -0.93 -0.07 -1.13
N GLU A 395 -0.73 -1.02 -2.04
CA GLU A 395 0.36 -0.99 -2.99
C GLU A 395 0.01 -0.06 -4.17
N HIS A 396 0.98 0.76 -4.57
CA HIS A 396 1.02 1.37 -5.89
C HIS A 396 2.14 0.72 -6.69
N GLU A 397 1.76 -0.16 -7.62
CA GLU A 397 2.72 -0.86 -8.47
C GLU A 397 3.54 0.13 -9.32
N ASN A 398 2.92 1.24 -9.72
CA ASN A 398 3.60 2.37 -10.33
C ASN A 398 2.98 3.67 -9.81
N PHE A 399 3.68 4.78 -10.02
CA PHE A 399 3.18 6.10 -9.66
C PHE A 399 3.27 7.07 -10.85
N PRO A 400 2.22 7.89 -11.11
CA PRO A 400 0.97 8.01 -10.34
C PRO A 400 -0.02 6.86 -10.49
N THR A 401 0.00 6.16 -11.63
CA THR A 401 -0.86 5.01 -11.95
C THR A 401 -0.20 4.17 -13.04
N GLY A 402 -0.20 2.83 -12.90
CA GLY A 402 0.12 1.88 -13.98
C GLY A 402 1.43 2.09 -14.76
N ASP A 403 1.68 1.25 -15.77
CA ASP A 403 2.91 1.31 -16.57
C ASP A 403 2.88 2.40 -17.66
N ASP A 404 1.76 3.09 -17.87
CA ASP A 404 1.53 3.94 -19.04
C ASP A 404 1.56 5.47 -18.75
N ASP A 405 1.74 5.91 -17.48
CA ASP A 405 1.79 7.34 -17.11
C ASP A 405 3.22 7.87 -16.84
N ASP A 406 4.09 7.82 -17.85
CA ASP A 406 5.47 8.33 -17.77
C ASP A 406 5.56 9.87 -17.65
N ASP A 407 4.44 10.57 -17.83
CA ASP A 407 4.35 12.04 -17.83
C ASP A 407 3.67 12.58 -16.56
N PHE A 408 3.34 11.70 -15.60
CA PHE A 408 2.63 12.04 -14.35
C PHE A 408 1.32 12.81 -14.59
N ASN A 409 0.56 12.47 -15.63
CA ASN A 409 -0.70 13.15 -15.97
C ASN A 409 -1.79 12.90 -14.92
N ASP A 410 -1.79 11.74 -14.25
CA ASP A 410 -2.67 11.45 -13.10
C ASP A 410 -2.03 11.78 -11.75
N TRP A 411 -1.16 12.80 -11.70
CA TRP A 411 -0.53 13.25 -10.44
C TRP A 411 -1.56 13.46 -9.31
N GLY A 412 -2.66 14.17 -9.60
CA GLY A 412 -3.72 14.41 -8.63
C GLY A 412 -4.35 13.11 -8.12
N GLY A 413 -4.63 12.16 -9.02
CA GLY A 413 -5.21 10.87 -8.64
C GLY A 413 -4.27 9.99 -7.83
N GLY A 414 -2.98 9.94 -8.19
CA GLY A 414 -1.97 9.23 -7.43
C GLY A 414 -1.88 9.72 -5.99
N ILE A 415 -1.84 11.05 -5.80
CA ILE A 415 -1.82 11.68 -4.47
C ILE A 415 -3.13 11.42 -3.72
N ASN A 416 -4.29 11.51 -4.39
CA ASN A 416 -5.59 11.25 -3.76
C ASN A 416 -5.69 9.82 -3.24
N ARG A 417 -5.23 8.80 -4.00
CA ARG A 417 -5.29 7.40 -3.58
C ARG A 417 -4.43 7.15 -2.33
N LEU A 418 -3.22 7.70 -2.27
CA LEU A 418 -2.35 7.61 -1.09
C LEU A 418 -2.96 8.27 0.15
N LEU A 419 -3.42 9.52 0.01
CA LEU A 419 -4.00 10.27 1.14
C LEU A 419 -5.34 9.68 1.59
N PHE A 420 -6.17 9.24 0.65
CA PHE A 420 -7.43 8.58 0.98
C PHE A 420 -7.19 7.28 1.73
N ALA A 421 -6.24 6.46 1.27
CA ALA A 421 -5.85 5.22 1.97
C ALA A 421 -5.28 5.53 3.36
N ALA A 422 -4.46 6.56 3.51
CA ALA A 422 -3.95 7.01 4.81
C ALA A 422 -5.07 7.46 5.78
N GLU A 423 -6.20 7.97 5.30
CA GLU A 423 -7.31 8.37 6.18
C GLU A 423 -8.32 7.24 6.46
N ASN A 424 -8.46 6.30 5.52
CA ASN A 424 -9.57 5.35 5.50
C ASN A 424 -9.16 3.87 5.65
N SER A 425 -7.87 3.58 5.82
CA SER A 425 -7.38 2.22 6.06
C SER A 425 -7.36 1.85 7.54
N GLN A 426 -7.41 0.54 7.79
CA GLN A 426 -7.29 -0.09 9.10
C GLN A 426 -5.91 0.20 9.72
N SER A 427 -5.88 0.65 10.98
CA SER A 427 -4.61 0.84 11.69
C SER A 427 -3.92 -0.49 12.06
N PRO A 428 -2.57 -0.53 12.09
CA PRO A 428 -1.65 0.52 11.65
C PRO A 428 -1.67 0.68 10.13
N GLN A 429 -1.55 1.92 9.65
CA GLN A 429 -1.72 2.25 8.23
C GLN A 429 -0.38 2.12 7.49
N PHE A 430 -0.38 1.39 6.38
CA PHE A 430 0.82 1.13 5.61
C PHE A 430 0.50 1.18 4.11
N ASN A 431 0.96 2.22 3.44
CA ASN A 431 0.90 2.36 1.98
C ASN A 431 2.32 2.35 1.45
N TYR A 432 2.53 1.84 0.24
CA TYR A 432 3.82 1.99 -0.42
C TYR A 432 3.70 2.21 -1.93
N ILE A 433 4.74 2.83 -2.48
CA ILE A 433 4.96 2.96 -3.92
C ILE A 433 6.13 2.05 -4.29
N LYS A 434 5.95 1.16 -5.25
CA LYS A 434 7.04 0.41 -5.87
C LYS A 434 7.87 1.37 -6.74
N SER A 435 9.20 1.37 -6.56
CA SER A 435 10.06 2.14 -7.46
C SER A 435 10.08 1.51 -8.85
N LYS A 436 10.07 2.30 -9.92
CA LYS A 436 10.21 1.78 -11.28
C LYS A 436 11.64 1.29 -11.54
N LYS A 437 11.76 0.15 -12.20
CA LYS A 437 13.03 -0.54 -12.48
C LYS A 437 13.85 0.11 -13.61
N ASP A 438 13.16 0.76 -14.55
CA ASP A 438 13.72 1.16 -15.85
C ASP A 438 13.36 2.61 -16.26
N ASP A 439 13.19 3.55 -15.32
CA ASP A 439 12.94 4.95 -15.68
C ASP A 439 14.17 5.56 -16.39
N ASP A 440 13.94 6.08 -17.60
CA ASP A 440 14.97 6.74 -18.42
C ASP A 440 15.54 8.01 -17.75
N ARG A 441 14.84 8.57 -16.75
CA ARG A 441 15.26 9.77 -16.00
C ARG A 441 15.20 9.55 -14.49
N ILE A 442 16.34 9.74 -13.82
CA ILE A 442 16.44 9.72 -12.35
C ILE A 442 15.50 10.75 -11.69
N ALA A 443 15.18 11.84 -12.38
CA ALA A 443 14.20 12.84 -11.93
C ALA A 443 12.80 12.27 -11.70
N ASP A 444 12.36 11.31 -12.53
CA ASP A 444 11.03 10.71 -12.41
C ASP A 444 10.95 9.82 -11.16
N ILE A 445 12.03 9.06 -10.89
CA ILE A 445 12.21 8.29 -9.64
C ILE A 445 12.16 9.22 -8.42
N ARG A 446 12.91 10.33 -8.44
CA ARG A 446 12.90 11.31 -7.35
C ARG A 446 11.53 11.94 -7.15
N LEU A 447 10.79 12.22 -8.22
CA LEU A 447 9.45 12.78 -8.13
C LEU A 447 8.48 11.79 -7.46
N ALA A 448 8.52 10.50 -7.84
CA ALA A 448 7.74 9.46 -7.19
C ALA A 448 8.13 9.27 -5.71
N PHE A 449 9.42 9.31 -5.38
CA PHE A 449 9.89 9.24 -4.00
C PHE A 449 9.45 10.45 -3.18
N ALA A 450 9.50 11.65 -3.76
CA ALA A 450 9.01 12.85 -3.12
C ALA A 450 7.50 12.74 -2.84
N ALA A 451 6.71 12.23 -3.79
CA ALA A 451 5.29 11.96 -3.58
C ALA A 451 5.05 10.97 -2.43
N ALA A 452 5.79 9.85 -2.39
CA ALA A 452 5.69 8.84 -1.34
C ALA A 452 5.95 9.44 0.04
N VAL A 453 7.12 10.08 0.21
CA VAL A 453 7.57 10.61 1.51
C VAL A 453 6.69 11.76 1.98
N ILE A 454 6.25 12.64 1.07
CA ILE A 454 5.31 13.71 1.41
C ILE A 454 3.98 13.13 1.91
N CYS A 455 3.51 12.02 1.34
CA CYS A 455 2.24 11.39 1.69
C CYS A 455 2.33 10.30 2.78
N ASP A 456 3.46 10.22 3.53
CA ASP A 456 3.74 9.16 4.52
C ASP A 456 3.65 7.72 3.97
N ALA A 457 3.85 7.53 2.67
CA ALA A 457 3.98 6.23 2.05
C ALA A 457 5.44 5.73 2.09
N THR A 458 5.60 4.43 2.24
CA THR A 458 6.90 3.76 2.15
C THR A 458 7.31 3.58 0.69
N ILE A 459 8.61 3.52 0.44
CA ILE A 459 9.15 3.22 -0.88
C ILE A 459 9.56 1.74 -0.89
N ALA A 460 8.91 0.96 -1.75
CA ALA A 460 9.29 -0.42 -2.01
C ALA A 460 10.28 -0.41 -3.17
N GLU A 461 11.57 -0.36 -2.84
CA GLU A 461 12.65 -0.22 -3.80
C GLU A 461 12.86 -1.53 -4.58
N THR A 462 12.95 -1.36 -5.90
CA THR A 462 13.49 -2.33 -6.85
C THR A 462 14.92 -1.97 -7.21
N ILE A 463 15.77 -2.97 -7.36
CA ILE A 463 17.17 -2.75 -7.71
C ILE A 463 17.29 -2.53 -9.24
N PRO A 464 17.92 -1.43 -9.71
CA PRO A 464 18.07 -1.16 -11.13
C PRO A 464 18.78 -2.28 -11.90
N SER A 465 18.33 -2.50 -13.14
CA SER A 465 18.89 -3.51 -14.04
C SER A 465 20.42 -3.41 -14.15
N GLY A 466 21.11 -4.54 -13.97
CA GLY A 466 22.58 -4.63 -14.02
C GLY A 466 23.30 -4.42 -12.68
N ARG A 467 22.58 -4.09 -11.60
CA ARG A 467 23.13 -3.96 -10.24
C ARG A 467 22.82 -5.16 -9.35
N THR A 468 23.08 -6.36 -9.87
CA THR A 468 22.63 -7.63 -9.25
C THR A 468 23.66 -8.28 -8.33
N GLU A 469 24.77 -7.61 -8.03
CA GLU A 469 25.80 -8.16 -7.15
C GLU A 469 25.31 -8.16 -5.69
N LEU A 470 25.23 -9.35 -5.10
CA LEU A 470 24.91 -9.50 -3.69
C LEU A 470 26.14 -9.14 -2.85
N SER A 471 26.03 -8.09 -2.05
CA SER A 471 27.07 -7.68 -1.11
C SER A 471 26.45 -6.87 0.04
N GLU A 472 27.24 -6.59 1.08
CA GLU A 472 26.87 -5.64 2.15
C GLU A 472 26.51 -4.23 1.63
N ASN A 473 26.88 -3.91 0.39
CA ASN A 473 26.56 -2.64 -0.27
C ASN A 473 25.60 -2.87 -1.44
N VAL A 474 24.52 -3.61 -1.21
CA VAL A 474 23.43 -3.67 -2.19
C VAL A 474 22.99 -2.25 -2.56
N PHE A 475 22.57 -2.06 -3.80
CA PHE A 475 22.12 -0.77 -4.26
C PHE A 475 20.92 -0.29 -3.41
N VAL A 476 21.00 0.96 -2.98
CA VAL A 476 19.94 1.71 -2.30
C VAL A 476 20.04 3.15 -2.81
N TRP A 477 18.92 3.75 -3.19
CA TRP A 477 18.88 5.14 -3.68
C TRP A 477 19.35 6.14 -2.62
N ASP A 478 20.10 7.15 -3.04
CA ASP A 478 20.68 8.18 -2.18
C ASP A 478 19.61 8.90 -1.34
N GLU A 479 18.45 9.18 -1.91
CA GLU A 479 17.32 9.81 -1.22
C GLU A 479 16.87 9.00 0.01
N LEU A 480 16.96 7.67 -0.04
CA LEU A 480 16.52 6.76 1.01
C LEU A 480 17.53 6.62 2.14
N LYS A 481 18.82 6.90 1.88
CA LYS A 481 19.93 6.67 2.81
C LYS A 481 20.84 7.89 3.03
N LYS A 482 20.33 9.10 2.83
CA LYS A 482 21.09 10.35 3.01
C LYS A 482 22.36 10.43 2.14
N GLY A 483 22.27 9.94 0.92
CA GLY A 483 23.38 9.89 -0.03
C GLY A 483 24.56 9.06 0.48
N THR A 484 25.75 9.62 0.37
CA THR A 484 27.01 8.99 0.79
C THR A 484 27.21 8.89 2.31
N GLU A 485 26.32 9.49 3.12
CA GLU A 485 26.34 9.32 4.58
C GLU A 485 25.77 7.97 5.03
N ASN A 486 24.95 7.32 4.19
CA ASN A 486 24.41 5.97 4.41
C ASN A 486 23.62 5.84 5.73
N GLU A 487 22.70 6.79 5.97
CA GLU A 487 21.83 6.87 7.14
C GLU A 487 20.36 6.72 6.71
N LEU A 488 19.71 5.62 7.13
CA LEU A 488 18.26 5.46 6.96
C LEU A 488 17.47 6.32 7.94
N GLY A 489 16.24 6.68 7.59
CA GLY A 489 15.37 7.44 8.49
C GLY A 489 15.88 8.87 8.78
N TRP A 490 16.77 9.39 7.94
CA TRP A 490 17.52 10.63 8.17
C TRP A 490 16.66 11.90 8.18
N LEU A 491 15.48 11.90 7.57
CA LEU A 491 14.54 13.03 7.66
C LEU A 491 13.92 13.11 9.06
N GLY A 492 13.79 12.00 9.77
CA GLY A 492 13.17 11.98 11.11
C GLY A 492 11.66 12.21 11.08
N HIS A 493 11.13 12.88 12.11
CA HIS A 493 9.70 13.14 12.18
C HIS A 493 9.24 14.20 11.18
N PRO A 494 8.04 14.07 10.58
CA PRO A 494 7.41 15.19 9.90
C PRO A 494 7.07 16.29 10.91
N VAL A 495 7.45 17.53 10.60
CA VAL A 495 7.27 18.68 11.51
C VAL A 495 6.01 19.49 11.16
N ASP A 496 5.61 19.46 9.88
CA ASP A 496 4.47 20.18 9.35
C ASP A 496 3.56 19.23 8.53
N THR A 497 2.31 19.65 8.30
CA THR A 497 1.42 19.01 7.32
C THR A 497 1.92 19.25 5.89
N VAL A 498 1.44 18.47 4.92
CA VAL A 498 1.72 18.71 3.50
C VAL A 498 1.26 20.11 3.09
N ILE A 499 2.15 20.87 2.46
CA ILE A 499 1.86 22.18 1.87
C ILE A 499 1.68 21.98 0.36
N ARG A 500 0.54 22.40 -0.17
CA ARG A 500 0.28 22.50 -1.61
C ARG A 500 0.47 23.95 -2.06
N LEU A 501 1.59 24.29 -2.70
CA LEU A 501 1.91 25.70 -2.99
C LEU A 501 0.88 26.39 -3.88
N ALA A 502 0.13 25.65 -4.70
CA ALA A 502 -0.99 26.19 -5.46
C ALA A 502 -1.99 26.98 -4.60
N THR A 503 -2.24 26.54 -3.36
CA THR A 503 -3.24 27.17 -2.47
C THR A 503 -2.78 28.50 -1.88
N GLN A 504 -1.51 28.88 -2.10
CA GLN A 504 -0.99 30.22 -1.76
C GLN A 504 -1.28 31.25 -2.84
N SER A 505 -1.71 30.81 -4.04
CA SER A 505 -2.18 31.70 -5.10
C SER A 505 -3.63 32.11 -4.90
N THR A 506 -4.10 33.09 -5.66
CA THR A 506 -5.50 33.56 -5.58
C THR A 506 -6.46 32.46 -6.03
N ASN A 507 -7.45 32.14 -5.18
CA ASN A 507 -8.53 31.26 -5.56
C ASN A 507 -9.41 31.94 -6.61
N VAL A 508 -9.59 31.29 -7.76
CA VAL A 508 -10.37 31.77 -8.91
C VAL A 508 -11.85 31.94 -8.56
N LEU A 509 -12.33 31.25 -7.52
CA LEU A 509 -13.71 31.36 -7.03
C LEU A 509 -13.91 32.46 -5.98
N ASP A 510 -12.86 33.18 -5.56
CA ASP A 510 -13.01 34.25 -4.57
C ASP A 510 -13.96 35.36 -5.08
N GLY A 511 -15.06 35.56 -4.35
CA GLY A 511 -16.10 36.53 -4.71
C GLY A 511 -16.99 36.11 -5.88
N VAL A 512 -16.90 34.87 -6.34
CA VAL A 512 -17.77 34.28 -7.38
C VAL A 512 -18.90 33.52 -6.70
N ASP A 513 -20.14 33.77 -7.12
CA ASP A 513 -21.26 32.89 -6.76
C ASP A 513 -21.14 31.60 -7.58
N ILE A 514 -20.76 30.50 -6.93
CA ILE A 514 -20.57 29.22 -7.59
C ILE A 514 -21.87 28.70 -8.22
N ASN A 515 -23.04 29.06 -7.65
CA ASN A 515 -24.33 28.65 -8.18
C ASN A 515 -24.59 29.21 -9.60
N GLU A 516 -24.00 30.36 -9.95
CA GLU A 516 -24.08 30.92 -11.31
C GLU A 516 -23.16 30.20 -12.31
N LYS A 517 -22.20 29.42 -11.82
CA LYS A 517 -21.22 28.66 -12.63
C LYS A 517 -21.63 27.21 -12.85
N ILE A 518 -22.51 26.69 -12.00
CA ILE A 518 -22.99 25.31 -12.03
C ILE A 518 -23.97 25.11 -13.19
N VAL A 519 -23.69 24.08 -13.99
CA VAL A 519 -24.63 23.51 -14.96
C VAL A 519 -24.83 22.05 -14.60
N SER A 520 -26.00 21.72 -14.06
CA SER A 520 -26.35 20.31 -13.82
C SER A 520 -26.70 19.62 -15.14
N SER A 521 -26.06 18.48 -15.39
CA SER A 521 -26.32 17.62 -16.55
C SER A 521 -27.01 16.31 -16.16
N ASN A 522 -26.72 15.78 -14.97
CA ASN A 522 -27.30 14.52 -14.49
C ASN A 522 -27.43 14.48 -12.95
N CYS A 523 -27.94 15.53 -12.31
CA CYS A 523 -28.36 15.50 -10.90
C CYS A 523 -29.30 16.66 -10.55
N GLN A 524 -29.90 16.61 -9.37
CA GLN A 524 -30.41 17.79 -8.68
C GLN A 524 -29.33 18.29 -7.74
N ILE A 525 -29.14 19.60 -7.66
CA ILE A 525 -28.15 20.23 -6.80
C ILE A 525 -28.90 21.22 -5.91
N ASN A 526 -28.82 21.00 -4.61
CA ASN A 526 -29.35 21.91 -3.60
C ASN A 526 -28.19 22.51 -2.81
N ASP A 527 -28.22 23.83 -2.58
CA ASP A 527 -27.31 24.51 -1.66
C ASP A 527 -27.95 24.54 -0.27
N GLU A 528 -27.39 23.80 0.67
CA GLU A 528 -27.84 23.73 2.05
C GLU A 528 -26.79 24.34 2.98
N GLY A 529 -26.78 25.68 3.05
CA GLY A 529 -25.90 26.40 3.97
C GLY A 529 -24.45 26.45 3.51
N GLY A 530 -24.21 26.49 2.20
CA GLY A 530 -22.88 26.50 1.58
C GLY A 530 -22.37 25.11 1.18
N GLU A 531 -23.11 24.05 1.51
CA GLU A 531 -22.82 22.69 1.03
C GLU A 531 -23.68 22.37 -0.20
N LEU A 532 -23.04 21.89 -1.27
CA LEU A 532 -23.73 21.39 -2.45
C LEU A 532 -24.13 19.94 -2.22
N ILE A 533 -25.43 19.67 -2.16
CA ILE A 533 -25.99 18.32 -2.05
C ILE A 533 -26.50 17.88 -3.41
N LEU A 534 -25.85 16.86 -3.97
CA LEU A 534 -26.19 16.27 -5.25
C LEU A 534 -27.08 15.05 -5.00
N THR A 535 -28.21 14.98 -5.70
CA THR A 535 -29.12 13.83 -5.67
C THR A 535 -29.57 13.45 -7.07
N LYS A 536 -30.07 12.23 -7.25
CA LYS A 536 -30.55 11.74 -8.55
C LYS A 536 -31.77 12.50 -9.07
N ASN A 537 -31.88 12.64 -10.39
CA ASN A 537 -33.07 13.20 -11.04
C ASN A 537 -34.23 12.20 -11.10
N TYR A 538 -33.92 10.91 -11.26
CA TYR A 538 -34.87 9.81 -11.37
C TYR A 538 -34.20 8.49 -10.93
N ASP A 539 -35.00 7.46 -10.63
CA ASP A 539 -34.50 6.23 -9.98
C ASP A 539 -33.56 5.39 -10.85
N ALA A 540 -33.75 5.38 -12.18
CA ALA A 540 -32.93 4.61 -13.12
C ALA A 540 -31.57 5.24 -13.46
N GLN A 541 -31.20 6.33 -12.78
CA GLN A 541 -29.91 7.00 -12.98
C GLN A 541 -28.82 6.24 -12.23
N GLU A 542 -27.62 6.11 -12.82
CA GLU A 542 -26.52 5.28 -12.27
C GLU A 542 -25.35 6.10 -11.70
N PHE A 543 -25.29 7.41 -11.99
CA PHE A 543 -24.22 8.31 -11.57
C PHE A 543 -24.71 9.74 -11.41
N LEU A 544 -23.99 10.58 -10.67
CA LEU A 544 -24.25 12.02 -10.58
C LEU A 544 -23.24 12.82 -11.41
N GLN A 545 -23.67 13.89 -12.08
CA GLN A 545 -22.78 14.75 -12.85
C GLN A 545 -23.24 16.22 -12.87
N PHE A 546 -22.27 17.11 -12.75
CA PHE A 546 -22.44 18.54 -13.03
C PHE A 546 -21.17 19.16 -13.64
N GLN A 547 -21.29 20.38 -14.16
CA GLN A 547 -20.19 21.15 -14.71
C GLN A 547 -20.03 22.50 -14.02
N LEU A 548 -18.79 22.98 -13.92
CA LEU A 548 -18.44 24.37 -13.61
C LEU A 548 -17.88 25.04 -14.87
N GLY A 549 -18.62 25.98 -15.45
CA GLY A 549 -18.27 26.60 -16.73
C GLY A 549 -17.71 28.02 -16.61
N ASN A 550 -17.03 28.48 -17.67
CA ASN A 550 -16.61 29.88 -17.83
C ASN A 550 -15.72 30.37 -16.67
N LEU A 551 -14.70 29.59 -16.33
CA LEU A 551 -13.70 29.88 -15.30
C LEU A 551 -12.48 30.53 -15.97
N ASN A 552 -12.08 31.72 -15.53
CA ASN A 552 -10.91 32.40 -16.09
C ASN A 552 -9.66 32.01 -15.30
N CYS A 553 -8.91 31.05 -15.83
CA CYS A 553 -7.72 30.50 -15.17
C CYS A 553 -6.48 30.90 -15.99
N PRO A 554 -5.71 31.92 -15.58
CA PRO A 554 -4.52 32.35 -16.32
C PRO A 554 -3.39 31.32 -16.19
N GLY A 555 -2.67 31.04 -17.28
CA GLY A 555 -1.52 30.13 -17.27
C GLY A 555 -1.83 28.78 -17.92
N GLN A 556 -1.03 27.77 -17.60
CA GLN A 556 -1.10 26.43 -18.19
C GLN A 556 -1.34 25.33 -17.16
N ASP A 557 -1.49 25.70 -15.89
CA ASP A 557 -1.64 24.81 -14.75
C ASP A 557 -2.93 25.15 -13.99
N LEU A 558 -3.63 24.11 -13.57
CA LEU A 558 -4.87 24.23 -12.82
C LEU A 558 -4.90 23.20 -11.71
N PHE A 559 -4.91 23.67 -10.47
CA PHE A 559 -5.13 22.84 -9.30
C PHE A 559 -6.52 23.09 -8.73
N ILE A 560 -7.27 22.03 -8.45
CA ILE A 560 -8.60 22.07 -7.86
C ILE A 560 -8.57 21.31 -6.55
N ARG A 561 -9.16 21.89 -5.50
CA ARG A 561 -9.39 21.23 -4.22
C ARG A 561 -10.89 21.10 -4.01
N ALA A 562 -11.35 19.92 -3.60
CA ALA A 562 -12.75 19.68 -3.26
C ALA A 562 -12.86 18.84 -2.00
N THR A 563 -13.65 19.29 -1.03
CA THR A 563 -13.99 18.48 0.16
C THR A 563 -15.30 17.76 -0.10
N VAL A 564 -15.22 16.43 -0.19
CA VAL A 564 -16.32 15.58 -0.66
C VAL A 564 -16.60 14.44 0.32
N LYS A 565 -17.89 14.12 0.50
CA LYS A 565 -18.36 12.88 1.12
C LYS A 565 -19.52 12.32 0.32
N ALA A 566 -19.76 11.02 0.45
CA ALA A 566 -20.77 10.32 -0.31
C ALA A 566 -21.47 9.29 0.57
N ASP A 567 -22.79 9.20 0.44
CA ASP A 567 -23.56 8.15 1.10
C ASP A 567 -23.17 6.78 0.50
N PRO A 568 -23.22 5.68 1.28
CA PRO A 568 -22.92 4.35 0.76
C PRO A 568 -23.89 3.94 -0.35
N MET A 569 -23.37 3.26 -1.38
CA MET A 569 -24.21 2.78 -2.47
C MET A 569 -25.14 1.65 -2.02
N ALA A 570 -26.40 1.69 -2.44
CA ALA A 570 -27.39 0.69 -2.11
C ALA A 570 -26.98 -0.69 -2.65
N ASN A 571 -27.15 -1.72 -1.83
CA ASN A 571 -26.76 -3.11 -2.09
C ASN A 571 -25.24 -3.39 -2.07
N TYR A 572 -24.37 -2.38 -1.97
CA TYR A 572 -22.94 -2.59 -1.79
C TYR A 572 -22.59 -2.78 -0.29
N PRO A 573 -21.49 -3.47 0.04
CA PRO A 573 -20.90 -3.39 1.37
C PRO A 573 -20.58 -1.94 1.73
N SER A 574 -20.82 -1.55 2.98
CA SER A 574 -20.48 -0.21 3.49
C SER A 574 -18.99 0.10 3.37
N GLU A 575 -18.14 -0.92 3.28
CA GLU A 575 -16.69 -0.80 3.09
C GLU A 575 -16.28 -0.46 1.65
N THR A 576 -17.23 -0.25 0.72
CA THR A 576 -16.91 0.08 -0.68
C THR A 576 -16.70 1.58 -0.84
N ALA A 577 -15.50 2.02 -1.24
CA ALA A 577 -15.28 3.39 -1.70
C ALA A 577 -15.96 3.64 -3.05
N ARG A 578 -16.52 4.85 -3.23
CA ARG A 578 -17.07 5.37 -4.49
C ARG A 578 -16.01 6.13 -5.26
N ILE A 579 -16.01 6.05 -6.58
CA ILE A 579 -15.12 6.83 -7.44
C ILE A 579 -15.70 8.22 -7.72
N MET A 580 -14.83 9.23 -7.64
CA MET A 580 -15.02 10.58 -8.16
C MET A 580 -14.02 10.84 -9.28
N GLN A 581 -14.47 11.48 -10.36
CA GLN A 581 -13.59 11.96 -11.43
C GLN A 581 -13.84 13.45 -11.70
N VAL A 582 -12.77 14.19 -11.92
CA VAL A 582 -12.83 15.57 -12.43
C VAL A 582 -12.11 15.64 -13.77
N ALA A 583 -12.72 16.30 -14.75
CA ALA A 583 -12.14 16.52 -16.07
C ALA A 583 -12.15 18.02 -16.44
N VAL A 584 -11.17 18.47 -17.23
CA VAL A 584 -11.10 19.84 -17.75
C VAL A 584 -11.14 19.85 -19.28
N ALA A 585 -11.96 20.75 -19.86
CA ALA A 585 -12.06 20.87 -21.31
C ALA A 585 -10.73 21.32 -21.95
N GLY A 586 -10.30 20.59 -22.99
CA GLY A 586 -9.07 20.92 -23.75
C GLY A 586 -7.75 20.55 -23.08
N GLY A 587 -7.78 19.78 -21.98
CA GLY A 587 -6.62 19.14 -21.36
C GLY A 587 -5.78 18.31 -22.34
N VAL A 588 -4.46 18.18 -22.12
CA VAL A 588 -3.64 17.17 -22.81
C VAL A 588 -4.11 15.78 -22.37
N TYR A 589 -4.76 15.08 -23.31
CA TYR A 589 -5.42 13.76 -23.19
C TYR A 589 -6.51 13.70 -22.09
N GLY A 590 -7.75 13.26 -22.33
CA GLY A 590 -8.49 13.03 -23.57
C GLY A 590 -9.65 14.02 -23.72
N SER A 591 -9.70 14.74 -24.84
CA SER A 591 -10.85 15.56 -25.21
C SER A 591 -12.09 14.69 -25.44
N ASN A 592 -13.10 14.93 -24.60
CA ASN A 592 -14.51 15.18 -24.92
C ASN A 592 -15.28 14.09 -25.69
N ASP A 593 -16.08 13.34 -24.92
CA ASP A 593 -17.53 13.11 -25.12
C ASP A 593 -17.91 11.70 -24.68
N GLY A 594 -18.15 11.51 -23.37
CA GLY A 594 -18.88 10.34 -22.88
C GLY A 594 -18.18 9.51 -21.81
N ASN A 595 -18.31 9.97 -20.57
CA ASN A 595 -18.87 9.16 -19.48
C ASN A 595 -18.06 7.89 -19.11
N PHE A 596 -17.32 7.94 -17.98
CA PHE A 596 -17.01 6.75 -17.15
C PHE A 596 -18.21 5.79 -17.10
N MET A 597 -19.43 6.36 -17.16
CA MET A 597 -20.70 5.68 -16.99
C MET A 597 -21.46 5.28 -18.28
N ASN A 598 -21.00 5.65 -19.48
CA ASN A 598 -21.45 4.92 -20.69
C ASN A 598 -20.78 3.53 -20.74
N ASN A 599 -19.80 3.31 -19.86
CA ASN A 599 -18.87 2.20 -19.88
C ASN A 599 -18.83 1.43 -18.56
N VAL A 600 -19.74 1.69 -17.61
CA VAL A 600 -20.11 0.66 -16.62
C VAL A 600 -20.75 -0.55 -17.34
N ASN A 601 -21.17 -0.36 -18.61
CA ASN A 601 -21.49 -1.42 -19.57
C ASN A 601 -20.29 -1.99 -20.35
N LEU A 602 -19.05 -1.60 -20.05
CA LEU A 602 -17.85 -2.06 -20.76
C LEU A 602 -16.75 -2.51 -19.80
N VAL A 603 -16.84 -3.80 -19.44
CA VAL A 603 -15.72 -4.59 -18.90
C VAL A 603 -14.77 -5.02 -20.03
N LEU A 604 -15.01 -4.67 -21.30
CA LEU A 604 -14.46 -5.41 -22.47
C LEU A 604 -13.57 -4.58 -23.43
N ASP A 605 -13.14 -3.36 -23.09
CA ASP A 605 -12.34 -2.52 -24.01
C ASP A 605 -10.95 -2.19 -23.43
N ASP A 606 -9.88 -2.68 -24.08
CA ASP A 606 -8.49 -2.43 -23.68
C ASP A 606 -8.07 -0.95 -23.89
N SER A 607 -8.88 -0.13 -24.55
CA SER A 607 -8.67 1.33 -24.62
C SER A 607 -9.10 2.05 -23.33
N PHE A 608 -9.78 1.36 -22.41
CA PHE A 608 -10.39 1.94 -21.21
C PHE A 608 -9.41 2.21 -20.06
N GLU A 609 -8.29 1.49 -19.98
CA GLU A 609 -7.22 1.78 -19.02
C GLU A 609 -6.67 3.21 -19.16
N ARG A 610 -6.89 3.86 -20.29
CA ARG A 610 -6.38 5.20 -20.61
C ARG A 610 -7.33 6.36 -20.28
N VAL A 611 -8.51 6.09 -19.71
CA VAL A 611 -9.66 7.03 -19.75
C VAL A 611 -9.90 7.76 -18.42
N ILE A 612 -9.19 7.39 -17.34
CA ILE A 612 -9.54 7.83 -15.99
C ILE A 612 -8.40 8.63 -15.34
N ASP A 613 -8.10 9.78 -15.93
CA ASP A 613 -7.17 10.76 -15.34
C ASP A 613 -7.87 11.62 -14.28
N ASN A 614 -7.15 11.94 -13.20
CA ASN A 614 -7.56 12.79 -12.08
C ASN A 614 -8.78 12.25 -11.31
N THR A 615 -8.61 11.07 -10.71
CA THR A 615 -9.62 10.47 -9.81
C THR A 615 -9.41 10.79 -8.35
N SER A 616 -10.48 10.65 -7.59
CA SER A 616 -10.44 10.56 -6.14
C SER A 616 -11.43 9.51 -5.68
N MET A 617 -11.35 9.18 -4.40
CA MET A 617 -12.28 8.29 -3.73
C MET A 617 -13.16 9.06 -2.78
N MET A 618 -14.36 8.54 -2.56
CA MET A 618 -15.32 9.10 -1.62
C MET A 618 -15.89 8.01 -0.74
N HIS A 619 -16.16 8.40 0.49
CA HIS A 619 -16.84 7.58 1.48
C HIS A 619 -17.70 8.48 2.38
N GLU A 620 -18.23 7.93 3.48
CA GLU A 620 -19.09 8.64 4.42
C GLU A 620 -18.34 9.78 5.14
N ASN A 621 -17.04 9.60 5.37
CA ASN A 621 -16.17 10.64 5.91
C ASN A 621 -15.79 11.64 4.81
N ALA A 622 -15.80 12.92 5.16
CA ALA A 622 -15.35 13.97 4.26
C ALA A 622 -13.85 13.82 3.99
N PHE A 623 -13.50 13.80 2.71
CA PHE A 623 -12.13 13.70 2.20
C PHE A 623 -11.78 14.94 1.39
N ASN A 624 -10.55 15.43 1.53
CA ASN A 624 -10.04 16.58 0.79
C ASN A 624 -9.30 16.10 -0.47
N ALA A 625 -10.01 16.09 -1.60
CA ALA A 625 -9.48 15.66 -2.89
C ALA A 625 -8.77 16.81 -3.62
N GLY A 626 -7.61 16.53 -4.22
CA GLY A 626 -6.86 17.44 -5.07
C GLY A 626 -6.76 16.93 -6.51
N PHE A 627 -7.01 17.79 -7.50
CA PHE A 627 -6.94 17.44 -8.92
C PHE A 627 -6.01 18.43 -9.63
N TYR A 628 -5.12 17.93 -10.50
CA TYR A 628 -4.12 18.76 -11.16
C TYR A 628 -4.12 18.52 -12.67
N PHE A 629 -4.32 19.61 -13.42
CA PHE A 629 -4.37 19.58 -14.87
C PHE A 629 -3.31 20.50 -15.48
N ARG A 630 -2.77 20.05 -16.61
CA ARG A 630 -1.84 20.79 -17.45
C ARG A 630 -2.47 21.03 -18.81
N GLN A 631 -2.19 22.19 -19.42
CA GLN A 631 -2.58 22.54 -20.78
C GLN A 631 -4.07 22.34 -21.07
N PHE A 632 -4.90 23.33 -20.72
CA PHE A 632 -6.36 23.26 -20.84
C PHE A 632 -6.92 24.51 -21.58
N ASN A 633 -8.20 24.47 -21.97
CA ASN A 633 -8.87 25.62 -22.59
C ASN A 633 -9.10 26.75 -21.57
N ASN A 634 -8.90 28.01 -21.98
CA ASN A 634 -9.29 29.18 -21.19
C ASN A 634 -10.30 30.05 -21.98
N PRO A 635 -11.50 30.36 -21.45
CA PRO A 635 -12.07 29.95 -20.15
C PRO A 635 -12.18 28.43 -19.97
N ALA A 636 -11.85 27.95 -18.76
CA ALA A 636 -11.93 26.55 -18.40
C ALA A 636 -13.36 26.12 -18.09
N THR A 637 -13.65 24.85 -18.37
CA THR A 637 -14.88 24.16 -17.97
C THR A 637 -14.50 22.85 -17.31
N LEU A 638 -14.98 22.64 -16.09
CA LEU A 638 -14.76 21.42 -15.31
C LEU A 638 -16.00 20.54 -15.33
N THR A 639 -15.82 19.24 -15.45
CA THR A 639 -16.89 18.24 -15.33
C THR A 639 -16.59 17.34 -14.14
N PHE A 640 -17.54 17.24 -13.21
CA PHE A 640 -17.47 16.40 -12.03
C PHE A 640 -18.38 15.19 -12.23
N ASN A 641 -17.84 13.99 -12.06
CA ASN A 641 -18.56 12.72 -12.16
C ASN A 641 -18.43 11.95 -10.84
N PHE A 642 -19.54 11.36 -10.40
CA PHE A 642 -19.61 10.58 -9.16
C PHE A 642 -20.29 9.23 -9.43
N GLU A 643 -19.64 8.14 -9.05
CA GLU A 643 -20.19 6.79 -9.12
C GLU A 643 -21.40 6.64 -8.21
N GLY A 644 -22.46 5.94 -8.65
CA GLY A 644 -23.68 5.71 -7.87
C GLY A 644 -24.67 6.87 -7.91
N ASN A 645 -25.88 6.64 -7.43
CA ASN A 645 -26.98 7.62 -7.48
C ASN A 645 -27.40 8.12 -6.08
N GLU A 646 -26.74 7.62 -5.05
CA GLU A 646 -26.88 8.03 -3.66
C GLU A 646 -26.24 9.41 -3.44
N PRO A 647 -26.74 10.17 -2.45
CA PRO A 647 -26.32 11.54 -2.23
C PRO A 647 -24.80 11.72 -2.16
N VAL A 648 -24.32 12.82 -2.74
CA VAL A 648 -22.94 13.31 -2.61
C VAL A 648 -23.01 14.72 -2.07
N THR A 649 -22.18 15.02 -1.07
CA THR A 649 -22.05 16.36 -0.50
C THR A 649 -20.68 16.92 -0.83
N ILE A 650 -20.66 18.13 -1.37
CA ILE A 650 -19.43 18.92 -1.56
C ILE A 650 -19.51 20.14 -0.65
N SER A 651 -18.66 20.18 0.37
CA SER A 651 -18.68 21.25 1.37
C SER A 651 -17.74 22.41 1.03
N ASP A 652 -16.79 22.18 0.12
CA ASP A 652 -15.83 23.20 -0.31
C ASP A 652 -15.30 22.88 -1.71
N ILE A 653 -15.10 23.91 -2.53
CA ILE A 653 -14.45 23.83 -3.85
C ILE A 653 -13.57 25.06 -4.02
N GLU A 654 -12.30 24.85 -4.31
CA GLU A 654 -11.34 25.92 -4.60
C GLU A 654 -10.57 25.60 -5.88
N ILE A 655 -10.21 26.65 -6.61
CA ILE A 655 -9.58 26.53 -7.93
C ILE A 655 -8.41 27.51 -8.00
N TYR A 656 -7.24 27.01 -8.35
CA TYR A 656 -6.00 27.78 -8.39
C TYR A 656 -5.35 27.61 -9.76
N ALA A 657 -5.00 28.72 -10.40
CA ALA A 657 -4.29 28.71 -11.69
C ALA A 657 -2.77 28.63 -11.46
N ALA A 658 -2.34 27.52 -10.85
CA ALA A 658 -0.99 27.26 -10.39
C ALA A 658 -0.70 25.75 -10.36
N PRO A 659 0.57 25.32 -10.47
CA PRO A 659 0.94 23.91 -10.37
C PRO A 659 0.81 23.36 -8.95
N ASP A 660 0.45 22.08 -8.82
CA ASP A 660 0.32 21.36 -7.54
C ASP A 660 1.68 20.94 -6.95
N VAL A 661 2.57 21.92 -6.75
CA VAL A 661 3.87 21.68 -6.12
C VAL A 661 3.63 21.34 -4.64
N LEU A 662 4.08 20.14 -4.24
CA LEU A 662 3.95 19.65 -2.88
C LEU A 662 5.24 19.87 -2.11
N VAL A 663 5.13 20.25 -0.85
CA VAL A 663 6.27 20.40 0.05
C VAL A 663 5.95 19.87 1.43
N ARG A 664 6.88 19.13 2.06
CA ARG A 664 6.76 18.73 3.46
C ARG A 664 8.09 18.83 4.18
N LYS A 665 8.06 19.47 5.36
CA LYS A 665 9.22 19.63 6.24
C LYS A 665 9.28 18.50 7.27
N PHE A 666 10.51 18.05 7.53
CA PHE A 666 10.86 17.07 8.53
C PHE A 666 11.91 17.64 9.48
N GLU A 667 12.20 16.94 10.57
CA GLU A 667 13.20 17.37 11.56
C GLU A 667 14.58 17.54 10.94
N GLY A 668 14.99 16.56 10.13
CA GLY A 668 16.28 16.47 9.46
C GLY A 668 16.32 17.08 8.06
N GLY A 669 15.20 17.58 7.52
CA GLY A 669 15.19 18.04 6.14
C GLY A 669 13.87 18.52 5.56
N LEU A 670 13.84 18.61 4.23
CA LEU A 670 12.71 19.08 3.43
C LEU A 670 12.60 18.21 2.17
N VAL A 671 11.37 17.89 1.77
CA VAL A 671 11.07 17.19 0.52
C VAL A 671 10.13 18.04 -0.32
N ILE A 672 10.44 18.20 -1.61
CA ILE A 672 9.66 18.98 -2.57
C ILE A 672 9.38 18.13 -3.81
N ALA A 673 8.15 18.20 -4.33
CA ALA A 673 7.76 17.56 -5.58
C ALA A 673 7.20 18.60 -6.57
N ASN A 674 7.82 18.71 -7.75
CA ASN A 674 7.32 19.52 -8.85
C ASN A 674 6.71 18.65 -9.95
N PRO A 675 5.38 18.51 -10.00
CA PRO A 675 4.73 17.75 -11.06
C PRO A 675 4.54 18.58 -12.34
N SER A 676 4.96 19.84 -12.40
CA SER A 676 4.70 20.64 -13.61
C SER A 676 5.65 20.29 -14.77
N LYS A 677 5.23 20.59 -16.01
CA LYS A 677 6.06 20.42 -17.22
C LYS A 677 7.03 21.58 -17.46
N HIS A 678 7.30 22.39 -16.43
CA HIS A 678 8.26 23.49 -16.45
C HIS A 678 8.98 23.63 -15.09
N GLU A 679 10.05 24.41 -15.08
CA GLU A 679 10.76 24.77 -13.84
C GLU A 679 9.83 25.56 -12.92
N VAL A 680 9.95 25.33 -11.60
CA VAL A 680 9.33 26.15 -10.56
C VAL A 680 10.42 26.74 -9.66
N GLU A 681 10.18 27.95 -9.17
CA GLU A 681 11.06 28.63 -8.21
C GLU A 681 10.32 28.79 -6.89
N ILE A 682 10.95 28.37 -5.79
CA ILE A 682 10.40 28.41 -4.45
C ILE A 682 11.33 29.23 -3.57
N ASP A 683 10.80 30.19 -2.83
CA ASP A 683 11.56 30.99 -1.87
C ASP A 683 11.54 30.32 -0.48
N LEU A 684 12.61 29.60 -0.14
CA LEU A 684 12.71 28.89 1.14
C LEU A 684 12.81 29.86 2.32
N ASP A 685 13.37 31.06 2.12
CA ASP A 685 13.50 32.07 3.17
C ASP A 685 12.15 32.73 3.48
N GLU A 686 11.22 32.76 2.50
CA GLU A 686 9.85 33.20 2.71
C GLU A 686 9.02 32.16 3.49
N ILE A 687 9.15 30.87 3.12
CA ILE A 687 8.36 29.80 3.75
C ILE A 687 8.92 29.42 5.12
N TRP A 688 10.25 29.33 5.27
CA TRP A 688 10.93 28.99 6.53
C TRP A 688 12.10 29.95 6.83
N PRO A 689 11.78 31.17 7.31
CA PRO A 689 12.79 32.19 7.59
C PRO A 689 13.87 31.72 8.58
N GLY A 690 15.14 31.83 8.18
CA GLY A 690 16.29 31.56 9.04
C GLY A 690 16.71 30.09 9.15
N GLU A 691 15.97 29.18 8.50
CA GLU A 691 16.41 27.80 8.30
C GLU A 691 17.49 27.74 7.22
N ARG A 692 18.31 26.69 7.25
CA ARG A 692 19.34 26.44 6.25
C ARG A 692 19.28 25.00 5.80
N PHE A 693 19.51 24.80 4.52
CA PHE A 693 19.42 23.51 3.88
C PHE A 693 20.64 23.24 3.01
N THR A 694 20.96 21.98 2.79
CA THR A 694 21.98 21.52 1.83
C THR A 694 21.38 20.42 0.96
N ARG A 695 21.87 20.31 -0.27
CA ARG A 695 21.60 19.13 -1.10
C ARG A 695 22.23 17.89 -0.45
N LEU A 696 21.65 16.72 -0.69
CA LEU A 696 22.32 15.46 -0.38
C LEU A 696 23.69 15.44 -1.09
N LYS A 697 24.64 14.70 -0.51
CA LYS A 697 25.89 14.38 -1.21
C LYS A 697 25.76 13.00 -1.84
N GLY A 698 25.47 12.98 -3.13
CA GLY A 698 25.14 11.80 -3.89
C GLY A 698 26.33 10.91 -4.20
N SER A 699 26.03 9.63 -4.41
CA SER A 699 26.95 8.60 -4.85
C SER A 699 27.33 8.81 -6.32
N GLY A 700 28.58 8.51 -6.68
CA GLY A 700 29.12 8.81 -8.02
C GLY A 700 28.46 8.03 -9.16
N ASP A 701 27.66 7.02 -8.83
CA ASP A 701 26.94 6.13 -9.72
C ASP A 701 25.42 6.34 -9.69
N GLN A 702 24.93 7.39 -9.01
CA GLN A 702 23.53 7.82 -9.04
C GLN A 702 23.42 9.21 -9.68
N ASP A 703 22.92 10.22 -8.97
CA ASP A 703 22.83 11.60 -9.47
C ASP A 703 23.62 12.60 -8.59
N PRO A 704 24.96 12.64 -8.70
CA PRO A 704 25.79 13.57 -7.96
C PRO A 704 25.70 15.01 -8.48
N PHE A 705 24.96 15.28 -9.56
CA PHE A 705 24.76 16.64 -10.08
C PHE A 705 23.61 17.34 -9.36
N VAL A 706 22.51 16.62 -9.10
CA VAL A 706 21.41 17.12 -8.26
C VAL A 706 21.76 16.99 -6.79
N ASN A 707 22.39 15.89 -6.40
CA ASN A 707 22.88 15.64 -5.05
C ASN A 707 24.37 16.01 -4.95
N ASP A 708 24.68 17.31 -5.04
CA ASP A 708 26.05 17.81 -5.09
C ASP A 708 26.62 18.30 -3.73
N GLY A 709 25.82 18.25 -2.67
CA GLY A 709 26.19 18.72 -1.33
C GLY A 709 26.24 20.23 -1.15
N GLN A 710 25.80 21.03 -2.12
CA GLN A 710 25.82 22.49 -2.00
C GLN A 710 24.76 23.03 -1.03
N GLU A 711 25.08 24.14 -0.36
CA GLU A 711 24.13 24.92 0.42
C GLU A 711 22.99 25.44 -0.46
N VAL A 712 21.76 25.37 0.06
CA VAL A 712 20.54 25.87 -0.56
C VAL A 712 19.93 26.92 0.36
N SER A 713 19.82 28.15 -0.15
CA SER A 713 19.23 29.30 0.58
C SER A 713 18.45 30.20 -0.37
N GLY A 714 17.44 30.91 0.15
CA GLY A 714 16.57 31.76 -0.64
C GLY A 714 15.81 30.99 -1.73
N LYS A 715 15.90 31.47 -2.96
CA LYS A 715 15.18 30.93 -4.12
C LYS A 715 15.85 29.67 -4.67
N VAL A 716 15.16 28.54 -4.55
CA VAL A 716 15.54 27.26 -5.16
C VAL A 716 14.73 27.01 -6.42
N LYS A 717 15.42 26.56 -7.47
CA LYS A 717 14.82 26.11 -8.73
C LYS A 717 14.71 24.60 -8.72
N ILE A 718 13.56 24.11 -9.18
CA ILE A 718 13.28 22.69 -9.32
C ILE A 718 12.81 22.49 -10.75
N ASP A 719 13.51 21.61 -11.48
CA ASP A 719 13.20 21.32 -12.86
C ASP A 719 11.82 20.68 -13.01
N LYS A 720 11.35 20.62 -14.25
CA LYS A 720 10.07 19.96 -14.58
C LYS A 720 10.10 18.48 -14.21
N LEU A 721 8.97 17.97 -13.73
CA LEU A 721 8.80 16.55 -13.38
C LEU A 721 9.97 16.02 -12.53
N ASP A 722 10.25 16.66 -11.40
CA ASP A 722 11.37 16.31 -10.53
C ASP A 722 11.02 16.47 -9.04
N GLY A 723 11.71 15.71 -8.20
CA GLY A 723 11.69 15.81 -6.74
C GLY A 723 13.03 16.30 -6.19
N LEU A 724 13.00 16.95 -5.03
CA LEU A 724 14.20 17.45 -4.34
C LEU A 724 14.17 17.09 -2.85
N PHE A 725 15.25 16.48 -2.39
CA PHE A 725 15.49 16.15 -0.97
C PHE A 725 16.62 17.02 -0.45
N LEU A 726 16.35 17.74 0.64
CA LEU A 726 17.32 18.63 1.28
C LEU A 726 17.54 18.23 2.73
N VAL A 727 18.79 18.31 3.17
CA VAL A 727 19.20 18.12 4.57
C VAL A 727 19.12 19.45 5.27
N ARG A 728 18.52 19.48 6.46
CA ARG A 728 18.49 20.67 7.30
C ARG A 728 19.80 20.80 8.07
N GLU A 729 20.43 21.97 8.01
CA GLU A 729 21.58 22.25 8.86
C GLU A 729 21.12 22.54 10.29
N THR A 730 21.25 21.57 11.17
CA THR A 730 21.08 21.84 12.60
C THR A 730 22.29 22.61 13.10
N ASN A 731 22.11 23.86 13.53
CA ASN A 731 23.10 24.63 14.33
C ASN A 731 23.30 24.02 15.74
N THR A 732 23.27 22.71 15.86
CA THR A 732 23.67 22.00 17.06
C THR A 732 25.16 21.78 16.93
N THR A 733 25.93 22.27 17.91
CA THR A 733 27.23 21.68 18.24
C THR A 733 26.97 20.26 18.75
N GLY A 734 26.51 19.38 17.87
CA GLY A 734 26.42 17.95 18.09
C GLY A 734 27.85 17.46 18.22
N ILE A 735 28.17 16.91 19.39
CA ILE A 735 29.42 16.20 19.57
C ILE A 735 29.34 14.97 18.67
N VAL A 736 29.84 15.09 17.45
CA VAL A 736 30.20 13.93 16.63
C VAL A 736 31.24 13.17 17.45
N GLU A 737 30.95 11.93 17.80
CA GLU A 737 31.93 11.05 18.41
C GLU A 737 33.07 10.90 17.40
N PRO A 738 34.29 11.42 17.66
CA PRO A 738 35.35 11.37 16.66
C PRO A 738 35.67 9.90 16.38
N LYS A 739 35.98 9.57 15.12
CA LYS A 739 36.50 8.25 14.77
C LYS A 739 37.63 7.88 15.72
N LYS A 740 37.79 6.59 16.05
CA LYS A 740 38.70 6.05 17.08
C LYS A 740 40.15 6.57 17.02
N GLU A 741 40.59 7.14 15.90
CA GLU A 741 41.94 7.67 15.69
C GLU A 741 42.04 9.20 15.98
N GLU A 742 40.92 9.92 15.99
CA GLU A 742 40.88 11.40 16.08
C GLU A 742 40.67 11.95 17.50
N SER A 743 39.99 11.20 18.39
CA SER A 743 39.67 11.71 19.75
C SER A 743 40.93 11.86 20.61
N GLY A 744 41.95 11.03 20.39
CA GLY A 744 43.23 11.06 21.12
C GLY A 744 43.17 10.46 22.53
N PHE A 745 42.01 9.98 22.99
CA PHE A 745 41.90 9.24 24.25
C PHE A 745 40.82 8.15 24.20
N TRP A 746 41.09 7.02 24.85
CA TRP A 746 40.31 5.78 24.75
C TRP A 746 39.74 5.41 26.11
N VAL A 747 38.50 4.91 26.15
CA VAL A 747 37.85 4.45 27.38
C VAL A 747 37.41 3.00 27.23
N TYR A 748 37.87 2.12 28.14
CA TYR A 748 37.51 0.71 28.13
C TYR A 748 37.56 0.06 29.53
N PRO A 749 36.77 -0.99 29.81
CA PRO A 749 35.66 -1.46 29.00
C PRO A 749 34.50 -0.44 28.96
N ASN A 750 33.72 -0.45 27.88
CA ASN A 750 32.49 0.33 27.75
C ASN A 750 31.45 -0.55 27.04
N PRO A 751 30.39 -1.03 27.71
CA PRO A 751 29.98 -0.71 29.08
C PRO A 751 30.96 -1.19 30.17
N ALA A 752 31.08 -0.41 31.25
CA ALA A 752 31.94 -0.71 32.39
C ALA A 752 31.15 -1.23 33.60
N LYS A 753 31.70 -2.23 34.28
CA LYS A 753 31.10 -2.82 35.51
C LYS A 753 31.86 -2.42 36.77
N ASP A 754 33.15 -2.74 36.83
CA ASP A 754 33.98 -2.59 38.03
C ASP A 754 34.96 -1.40 37.96
N PHE A 755 35.48 -1.11 36.77
CA PHE A 755 36.41 -0.01 36.53
C PHE A 755 36.34 0.44 35.07
N ILE A 756 36.79 1.67 34.83
CA ILE A 756 37.15 2.18 33.50
C ILE A 756 38.66 2.44 33.46
N SER A 757 39.27 2.12 32.33
CA SER A 757 40.61 2.54 31.96
C SER A 757 40.48 3.62 30.90
N ILE A 758 41.18 4.74 31.10
CA ILE A 758 41.29 5.84 30.16
C ILE A 758 42.73 5.92 29.70
N GLU A 759 42.97 5.71 28.40
CA GLU A 759 44.27 5.91 27.77
C GLU A 759 44.29 7.26 27.06
N LEU A 760 45.32 8.05 27.27
CA LEU A 760 45.45 9.42 26.79
C LEU A 760 46.73 9.54 25.95
N GLN A 761 46.65 10.13 24.77
CA GLN A 761 47.82 10.67 24.10
C GLN A 761 48.34 11.92 24.85
N SER A 762 49.62 12.25 24.74
CA SER A 762 50.33 13.28 25.53
C SER A 762 49.90 14.76 25.30
N LEU A 763 48.69 14.97 24.79
CA LEU A 763 48.13 16.26 24.36
C LEU A 763 47.09 16.86 25.33
N PHE A 764 46.67 16.13 26.37
CA PHE A 764 45.64 16.57 27.31
C PHE A 764 46.21 17.20 28.59
N LYS A 765 45.47 18.15 29.18
CA LYS A 765 45.82 18.79 30.47
C LYS A 765 44.83 18.47 31.59
N GLN A 766 43.59 18.13 31.24
CA GLN A 766 42.49 17.95 32.18
C GLN A 766 41.42 17.02 31.62
N LEU A 767 40.77 16.25 32.49
CA LEU A 767 39.66 15.36 32.16
C LEU A 767 38.48 15.59 33.11
N TYR A 768 37.28 15.59 32.55
CA TYR A 768 36.01 15.71 33.28
C TYR A 768 35.12 14.50 32.98
N LEU A 769 34.34 14.10 33.98
CA LEU A 769 33.30 13.10 33.87
C LEU A 769 31.99 13.73 34.32
N PHE A 770 30.98 13.72 33.46
CA PHE A 770 29.65 14.27 33.72
C PHE A 770 28.63 13.15 33.80
N ASP A 771 27.65 13.28 34.68
CA ASP A 771 26.43 12.47 34.60
C ASP A 771 25.49 12.96 33.50
N TYR A 772 24.41 12.22 33.24
CA TYR A 772 23.39 12.57 32.25
C TYR A 772 22.69 13.92 32.49
N SER A 773 22.78 14.49 33.69
CA SER A 773 22.23 15.81 34.01
C SER A 773 23.22 16.95 33.74
N GLY A 774 24.43 16.63 33.26
CA GLY A 774 25.51 17.58 33.00
C GLY A 774 26.29 17.98 34.25
N ARG A 775 26.05 17.34 35.40
CA ARG A 775 26.80 17.62 36.63
C ARG A 775 28.16 16.91 36.59
N THR A 776 29.22 17.62 36.93
CA THR A 776 30.56 17.04 37.09
C THR A 776 30.57 16.06 38.25
N VAL A 777 30.85 14.80 37.94
CA VAL A 777 31.00 13.68 38.89
C VAL A 777 32.45 13.49 39.26
N MET A 778 33.37 13.74 38.32
CA MET A 778 34.81 13.65 38.56
C MET A 778 35.56 14.67 37.70
N GLU A 779 36.66 15.18 38.26
CA GLU A 779 37.61 16.04 37.57
C GLU A 779 39.03 15.56 37.91
N ILE A 780 39.86 15.41 36.88
CA ILE A 780 41.27 15.01 37.02
C ILE A 780 42.15 16.10 36.43
N THR A 781 42.95 16.74 37.29
CA THR A 781 43.92 17.79 36.95
C THR A 781 45.03 17.86 38.00
N PRO A 782 46.32 17.98 37.60
CA PRO A 782 46.83 17.86 36.23
C PRO A 782 46.84 16.40 35.73
N LEU A 783 46.71 16.19 34.41
CA LEU A 783 46.92 14.88 33.80
C LEU A 783 48.43 14.59 33.72
N GLU A 784 48.97 13.88 34.72
CA GLU A 784 50.38 13.46 34.77
C GLU A 784 50.63 12.05 34.22
N GLN A 785 49.56 11.29 33.92
CA GLN A 785 49.62 9.90 33.50
C GLN A 785 48.88 9.71 32.17
N GLU A 786 49.46 8.93 31.27
CA GLU A 786 48.85 8.54 29.99
C GLU A 786 47.82 7.41 30.15
N HIS A 787 47.79 6.73 31.31
CA HIS A 787 46.83 5.69 31.63
C HIS A 787 46.21 5.98 32.99
N ILE A 788 44.88 6.10 33.03
CA ILE A 788 44.11 6.39 34.24
C ILE A 788 43.13 5.25 34.45
N ARG A 789 43.04 4.73 35.67
CA ARG A 789 42.05 3.71 36.03
C ARG A 789 41.13 4.26 37.12
N ILE A 790 39.83 4.26 36.87
CA ILE A 790 38.80 4.78 37.78
C ILE A 790 37.87 3.63 38.18
N SER A 791 37.63 3.48 39.49
CA SER A 791 36.61 2.56 40.01
C SER A 791 35.21 3.11 39.76
N THR A 792 34.30 2.27 39.28
CA THR A 792 32.89 2.63 39.02
C THR A 792 31.99 2.38 40.25
N GLU A 793 32.54 1.91 41.36
CA GLU A 793 31.78 1.52 42.57
C GLU A 793 30.88 2.66 43.09
N ALA A 794 31.42 3.88 43.12
CA ALA A 794 30.73 5.09 43.57
C ALA A 794 29.80 5.72 42.53
N MET A 795 29.74 5.18 41.30
CA MET A 795 28.92 5.69 40.21
C MET A 795 27.57 4.96 40.17
N THR A 796 26.51 5.66 39.78
CA THR A 796 25.18 5.06 39.53
C THR A 796 25.17 4.40 38.14
N PRO A 797 24.42 3.31 37.93
CA PRO A 797 24.21 2.79 36.58
C PRO A 797 23.60 3.86 35.68
N GLY A 798 24.09 3.98 34.44
CA GLY A 798 23.61 5.00 33.51
C GLY A 798 24.66 5.47 32.52
N ILE A 799 24.30 6.48 31.74
CA ILE A 799 25.14 7.11 30.73
C ILE A 799 25.89 8.29 31.36
N TYR A 800 27.18 8.36 31.08
CA TYR A 800 28.10 9.42 31.47
C TYR A 800 28.81 9.97 30.24
N LEU A 801 29.29 11.21 30.34
CA LEU A 801 30.11 11.84 29.32
C LEU A 801 31.51 12.11 29.87
N ILE A 802 32.54 11.60 29.22
CA ILE A 802 33.93 11.97 29.50
C ILE A 802 34.32 13.09 28.55
N LYS A 803 34.87 14.19 29.06
CA LYS A 803 35.41 15.31 28.28
C LYS A 803 36.88 15.51 28.62
N ALA A 804 37.77 15.39 27.64
CA ALA A 804 39.19 15.66 27.78
C ALA A 804 39.56 17.00 27.13
N LEU A 805 40.23 17.87 27.89
CA LEU A 805 40.67 19.20 27.46
C LEU A 805 42.15 19.15 27.06
N ARG A 806 42.43 19.54 25.81
CA ARG A 806 43.76 19.61 25.22
C ARG A 806 44.52 20.86 25.69
N ARG A 807 45.85 20.84 25.54
CA ARG A 807 46.72 21.97 25.92
C ARG A 807 46.44 23.25 25.12
N ASP A 808 46.03 23.11 23.86
CA ASP A 808 45.63 24.21 22.97
C ASP A 808 44.27 24.85 23.31
N GLY A 809 43.52 24.27 24.27
CA GLY A 809 42.21 24.74 24.69
C GLY A 809 41.03 24.06 24.01
N THR A 810 41.25 23.18 23.03
CA THR A 810 40.19 22.38 22.41
C THR A 810 39.81 21.21 23.31
N SER A 811 38.61 20.64 23.15
CA SER A 811 38.16 19.49 23.92
C SER A 811 37.51 18.43 23.05
N THR A 812 37.70 17.17 23.41
CA THR A 812 36.99 16.03 22.81
C THR A 812 36.20 15.31 23.89
N SER A 813 35.10 14.66 23.51
CA SER A 813 34.26 13.93 24.47
C SER A 813 33.95 12.52 23.96
N GLN A 814 33.68 11.60 24.89
CA GLN A 814 33.30 10.22 24.60
C GLN A 814 32.23 9.75 25.59
N GLN A 815 31.26 8.97 25.09
CA GLN A 815 30.20 8.40 25.92
C GLN A 815 30.73 7.22 26.74
N LEU A 816 30.30 7.10 27.99
CA LEU A 816 30.59 5.98 28.87
C LEU A 816 29.28 5.42 29.44
N VAL A 817 29.09 4.11 29.34
CA VAL A 817 27.96 3.39 29.95
C VAL A 817 28.45 2.62 31.18
N ILE A 818 27.83 2.85 32.33
CA ILE A 818 28.06 2.07 33.55
C ILE A 818 26.92 1.06 33.72
N GLY A 819 27.22 -0.23 33.57
CA GLY A 819 26.29 -1.33 33.80
C GLY A 819 26.69 -2.08 35.07
N LYS A 820 25.86 -2.08 36.11
CA LYS A 820 26.12 -2.87 37.33
C LYS A 820 25.64 -4.31 37.18
#